data_AF-A0A8H8UWP8-F1
#
_entry.id   AF-A0A8H8UWP8-F1
#
_cell.length_a   1.000
_cell.length_b   1.000
_cell.length_c   1.000
_cell.angle_alpha   90.00
_cell.angle_beta   90.00
_cell.angle_gamma   90.00
#
_symmetry.space_group_name_H-M   'P 1'
#
loop_
_entity.id
_entity.type
_entity.pdbx_description
1 polymer ?
#
loop_
_entity_poly.entity_id
_entity_poly.type
_entity_poly.pdbx_seq_one_letter_code
_entity_poly.pdbx_strand_id
1 'polypeptide(L)'
;MGRRHLRPTIVRDAGYIFRPIWDTPPEPFEKIVHYRFDPNDIPTSCSIHGWKQYKPKSDNKRRKRKVIDVLMFSVELDLAIIRLQELWDVVDTFIVIEGNRTFTGDFKPLTFAANRHRFDFAKEKILYEETTTLLENPHDPFDNEKRSRDHATEIIKALKLEESDLVIVSDVDEIPNRDTIELLKACQGYPQYLHLEMKSYMYSFEFPAPRPQWRAMAGQIGTNGEIEYDHRRMGDTLLANTGVHCSWCLRSIQDFQFKMQAYSHADRASKSVLDRNNIQKAICDGSNVEQILPEVFTFSDLAKELGKLERSYDMTTIPKAAIDGRQQWPYLFPGATYCIDLVCPSTSGFSLFLTMSAIEPSIADSVQVEELESTRNDRKRKRSSSLTAASSVNPAEASRQIAESPTTADESDDRAAPLSKNQQKKLLKKQKWEESRESRRALRREKMAAKRIRQREERDAANANLQTSKPTGGPKSGNKRKNNRKLERKSKRLPIKCIVDCSFDEYMMDKEVASLGAQVSRCYSDNRIAKFSMDLWVTCVDKRLRSHLYLMHGDKWKSWRKIHVTDADYELTKDDIHARNVIYLSSDSDEMLETLEEGKGKSAHLLAPICLLKKKREEEEADDDLDLNQLVDLDDDSKTEDDGEDIDEVGSIDN
;
A
#
# COMPACT_ATOMS: atom_id res chain seq x y z
N MET A 1 -24.70 24.34 -5.63
CA MET A 1 -23.68 23.85 -4.69
C MET A 1 -23.02 22.64 -5.33
N GLY A 2 -21.71 22.68 -5.56
CA GLY A 2 -20.95 21.51 -6.01
C GLY A 2 -20.78 20.52 -4.86
N ARG A 3 -20.67 19.22 -5.17
CA ARG A 3 -20.20 18.25 -4.18
C ARG A 3 -18.71 18.49 -3.94
N ARG A 4 -18.33 18.97 -2.75
CA ARG A 4 -16.96 18.79 -2.26
C ARG A 4 -16.70 17.28 -2.24
N HIS A 5 -15.93 16.78 -3.20
CA HIS A 5 -15.40 15.42 -3.12
C HIS A 5 -14.28 15.46 -2.07
N LEU A 6 -14.17 14.40 -1.26
CA LEU A 6 -12.97 14.19 -0.46
C LEU A 6 -11.77 14.07 -1.42
N ARG A 7 -10.58 14.53 -0.99
CA ARG A 7 -9.37 14.32 -1.80
C ARG A 7 -9.20 12.80 -2.01
N PRO A 8 -8.91 12.31 -3.24
CA PRO A 8 -8.83 10.87 -3.50
C PRO A 8 -7.87 10.13 -2.57
N THR A 9 -6.74 10.76 -2.22
CA THR A 9 -5.79 10.27 -1.22
C THR A 9 -6.47 9.96 0.11
N ILE A 10 -7.18 10.89 0.74
CA ILE A 10 -7.86 10.68 2.03
C ILE A 10 -8.81 9.46 2.00
N VAL A 11 -9.47 9.19 0.87
CA VAL A 11 -10.37 8.03 0.72
C VAL A 11 -9.58 6.73 0.54
N ARG A 12 -8.50 6.75 -0.26
CA ARG A 12 -7.56 5.64 -0.44
C ARG A 12 -6.89 5.29 0.90
N ASP A 13 -6.23 6.26 1.51
CA ASP A 13 -5.38 6.10 2.68
C ASP A 13 -6.20 5.59 3.87
N ALA A 14 -7.40 6.12 4.11
CA ALA A 14 -8.32 5.56 5.12
C ALA A 14 -8.73 4.11 4.82
N GLY A 15 -8.91 3.75 3.55
CA GLY A 15 -9.15 2.37 3.12
C GLY A 15 -8.03 1.42 3.52
N TYR A 16 -6.78 1.87 3.43
CA TYR A 16 -5.58 1.12 3.83
C TYR A 16 -5.42 1.07 5.37
N ILE A 17 -5.54 2.20 6.09
CA ILE A 17 -5.45 2.24 7.58
C ILE A 17 -6.44 1.25 8.20
N PHE A 18 -7.69 1.24 7.72
CA PHE A 18 -8.73 0.38 8.27
C PHE A 18 -8.82 -0.99 7.60
N ARG A 19 -7.93 -1.33 6.66
CA ARG A 19 -7.91 -2.64 5.99
C ARG A 19 -7.87 -3.83 6.97
N PRO A 20 -7.10 -3.79 8.08
CA PRO A 20 -7.16 -4.82 9.13
C PRO A 20 -8.52 -5.01 9.83
N ILE A 21 -9.51 -4.13 9.60
CA ILE A 21 -10.87 -4.22 10.17
C ILE A 21 -11.87 -4.78 9.16
N TRP A 22 -11.76 -4.41 7.87
CA TRP A 22 -12.77 -4.70 6.85
C TRP A 22 -12.38 -5.78 5.84
N ASP A 23 -11.09 -6.04 5.65
CA ASP A 23 -10.56 -7.06 4.75
C ASP A 23 -10.03 -8.27 5.55
N THR A 24 -9.79 -9.39 4.88
CA THR A 24 -9.23 -10.61 5.48
C THR A 24 -8.04 -11.11 4.66
N PRO A 25 -6.96 -11.59 5.30
CA PRO A 25 -5.82 -12.12 4.55
C PRO A 25 -6.25 -13.33 3.69
N PRO A 26 -5.60 -13.55 2.54
CA PRO A 26 -5.82 -14.76 1.75
C PRO A 26 -5.47 -16.01 2.57
N GLU A 27 -5.96 -17.18 2.14
CA GLU A 27 -5.59 -18.45 2.76
C GLU A 27 -4.05 -18.63 2.70
N PRO A 28 -3.42 -19.16 3.76
CA PRO A 28 -1.97 -19.33 3.79
C PRO A 28 -1.50 -20.32 2.69
N PHE A 29 -0.19 -20.31 2.41
CA PHE A 29 0.43 -21.34 1.59
C PHE A 29 0.79 -22.57 2.43
N GLU A 30 0.75 -23.74 1.82
CA GLU A 30 1.44 -24.93 2.31
C GLU A 30 2.95 -24.71 2.15
N LYS A 31 3.61 -24.28 3.22
CA LYS A 31 5.02 -23.91 3.20
C LYS A 31 5.93 -25.14 3.37
N ILE A 32 6.66 -25.48 2.31
CA ILE A 32 7.69 -26.52 2.32
C ILE A 32 9.00 -25.92 2.86
N VAL A 33 9.62 -26.63 3.82
CA VAL A 33 10.96 -26.30 4.30
C VAL A 33 11.97 -26.65 3.21
N HIS A 34 12.75 -25.66 2.78
CA HIS A 34 13.82 -25.82 1.81
C HIS A 34 15.11 -26.21 2.54
N TYR A 35 15.62 -27.40 2.22
CA TYR A 35 16.90 -27.91 2.71
C TYR A 35 17.96 -27.74 1.62
N ARG A 36 19.23 -27.56 2.03
CA ARG A 36 20.35 -27.44 1.10
C ARG A 36 20.42 -28.67 0.18
N PHE A 37 20.52 -28.41 -1.12
CA PHE A 37 20.73 -29.43 -2.14
C PHE A 37 22.17 -29.96 -2.11
N ASP A 38 22.33 -31.28 -2.24
CA ASP A 38 23.62 -31.91 -2.54
C ASP A 38 23.54 -32.56 -3.94
N PRO A 39 24.28 -32.08 -4.96
CA PRO A 39 24.30 -32.69 -6.28
C PRO A 39 24.92 -34.10 -6.29
N ASN A 40 25.63 -34.51 -5.23
CA ASN A 40 26.19 -35.85 -5.09
C ASN A 40 25.15 -36.86 -4.59
N ASP A 41 24.17 -36.42 -3.78
CA ASP A 41 23.05 -37.24 -3.30
C ASP A 41 21.69 -36.61 -3.63
N ILE A 42 21.40 -36.59 -4.93
CA ILE A 42 20.10 -36.20 -5.48
C ILE A 42 18.94 -37.05 -4.91
N PRO A 43 19.04 -38.40 -4.79
CA PRO A 43 17.97 -39.22 -4.21
C PRO A 43 17.56 -38.78 -2.80
N THR A 44 18.52 -38.58 -1.90
CA THR A 44 18.25 -38.11 -0.54
C THR A 44 17.73 -36.67 -0.56
N SER A 45 18.39 -35.77 -1.31
CA SER A 45 18.00 -34.36 -1.43
C SER A 45 16.53 -34.19 -1.87
N CYS A 46 16.07 -34.96 -2.86
CA CYS A 46 14.66 -34.94 -3.26
C CYS A 46 13.76 -35.55 -2.18
N SER A 47 14.15 -36.68 -1.58
CA SER A 47 13.31 -37.41 -0.62
C SER A 47 13.02 -36.63 0.66
N ILE A 48 13.95 -35.79 1.12
CA ILE A 48 13.79 -34.91 2.29
C ILE A 48 12.65 -33.90 2.06
N HIS A 49 12.47 -33.44 0.82
CA HIS A 49 11.37 -32.56 0.42
C HIS A 49 10.06 -33.32 0.10
N GLY A 50 10.02 -34.64 0.32
CA GLY A 50 8.89 -35.51 -0.07
C GLY A 50 8.83 -35.82 -1.57
N TRP A 51 9.85 -35.42 -2.34
CA TRP A 51 9.92 -35.57 -3.79
C TRP A 51 10.73 -36.80 -4.20
N LYS A 52 10.76 -37.08 -5.50
CA LYS A 52 11.56 -38.16 -6.10
C LYS A 52 12.61 -37.53 -7.00
N GLN A 53 13.74 -38.22 -7.22
CA GLN A 53 14.66 -37.86 -8.30
C GLN A 53 13.92 -37.82 -9.65
N TYR A 54 14.12 -36.77 -10.44
CA TYR A 54 13.62 -36.68 -11.82
C TYR A 54 14.20 -37.80 -12.67
N LYS A 55 13.35 -38.49 -13.44
CA LYS A 55 13.77 -39.53 -14.37
C LYS A 55 13.04 -39.33 -15.70
N PRO A 56 13.75 -39.13 -16.82
CA PRO A 56 13.10 -38.94 -18.12
C PRO A 56 12.27 -40.17 -18.49
N LYS A 57 11.18 -39.95 -19.23
CA LYS A 57 10.30 -41.03 -19.71
C LYS A 57 11.09 -42.02 -20.58
N SER A 58 10.64 -43.27 -20.59
CA SER A 58 11.40 -44.45 -21.06
C SER A 58 12.07 -44.30 -22.43
N ASP A 59 11.41 -43.56 -23.32
CA ASP A 59 11.67 -43.57 -24.75
C ASP A 59 12.83 -42.62 -25.14
N ASN A 60 13.23 -41.71 -24.23
CA ASN A 60 14.34 -40.79 -24.47
C ASN A 60 15.25 -40.60 -23.24
N LYS A 61 15.84 -41.70 -22.75
CA LYS A 61 16.77 -41.72 -21.60
C LYS A 61 18.00 -40.79 -21.71
N ARG A 62 18.28 -40.23 -22.89
CA ARG A 62 19.39 -39.28 -23.12
C ARG A 62 18.97 -37.81 -22.96
N ARG A 63 17.66 -37.50 -22.91
CA ARG A 63 17.19 -36.12 -22.78
C ARG A 63 17.47 -35.59 -21.38
N LYS A 64 18.09 -34.41 -21.32
CA LYS A 64 18.13 -33.58 -20.10
C LYS A 64 16.86 -32.74 -20.01
N ARG A 65 16.34 -32.58 -18.80
CA ARG A 65 15.27 -31.63 -18.47
C ARG A 65 15.73 -30.21 -18.78
N LYS A 66 14.93 -29.43 -19.51
CA LYS A 66 15.21 -28.01 -19.76
C LYS A 66 14.77 -27.15 -18.58
N VAL A 67 15.53 -26.09 -18.33
CA VAL A 67 15.14 -24.94 -17.50
C VAL A 67 15.19 -23.70 -18.38
N ILE A 68 14.06 -23.02 -18.48
CA ILE A 68 13.89 -21.75 -19.18
C ILE A 68 13.70 -20.67 -18.13
N ASP A 69 14.49 -19.60 -18.19
CA ASP A 69 14.24 -18.38 -17.42
C ASP A 69 13.57 -17.35 -18.34
N VAL A 70 12.61 -16.58 -17.83
CA VAL A 70 11.85 -15.60 -18.64
C VAL A 70 11.85 -14.28 -17.90
N LEU A 71 12.26 -13.22 -18.61
CA LEU A 71 12.49 -11.90 -18.06
C LEU A 71 11.65 -10.88 -18.84
N MET A 72 10.68 -10.25 -18.17
CA MET A 72 10.00 -9.07 -18.69
C MET A 72 10.82 -7.82 -18.35
N PHE A 73 11.47 -7.24 -19.35
CA PHE A 73 12.52 -6.23 -19.14
C PHE A 73 12.05 -4.79 -19.42
N SER A 74 12.42 -3.86 -18.53
CA SER A 74 12.14 -2.43 -18.69
C SER A 74 13.40 -1.55 -18.71
N VAL A 75 14.10 -1.43 -17.58
CA VAL A 75 15.31 -0.60 -17.38
C VAL A 75 16.37 -1.24 -16.47
N GLU A 76 16.05 -2.35 -15.81
CA GLU A 76 16.81 -3.00 -14.73
C GLU A 76 18.09 -3.73 -15.19
N LEU A 77 18.92 -3.09 -16.01
CA LEU A 77 20.12 -3.67 -16.65
C LEU A 77 21.05 -4.38 -15.66
N ASP A 78 21.31 -3.78 -14.50
CA ASP A 78 22.26 -4.33 -13.52
C ASP A 78 21.69 -5.56 -12.81
N LEU A 79 20.41 -5.55 -12.42
CA LEU A 79 19.74 -6.72 -11.84
C LEU A 79 19.61 -7.85 -12.87
N ALA A 80 19.33 -7.53 -14.14
CA ALA A 80 19.30 -8.51 -15.22
C ALA A 80 20.67 -9.18 -15.44
N ILE A 81 21.78 -8.44 -15.34
CA ILE A 81 23.14 -9.02 -15.43
C ILE A 81 23.41 -9.93 -14.23
N ILE A 82 23.12 -9.49 -13.00
CA ILE A 82 23.26 -10.30 -11.78
C ILE A 82 22.47 -11.61 -11.91
N ARG A 83 21.21 -11.54 -12.35
CA ARG A 83 20.33 -12.71 -12.54
C ARG A 83 20.88 -13.69 -13.56
N LEU A 84 21.31 -13.21 -14.73
CA LEU A 84 21.85 -14.05 -15.80
C LEU A 84 23.19 -14.69 -15.42
N GLN A 85 23.99 -14.05 -14.55
CA GLN A 85 25.22 -14.60 -14.01
C GLN A 85 24.94 -15.65 -12.92
N GLU A 86 24.07 -15.35 -11.95
CA GLU A 86 23.70 -16.27 -10.86
C GLU A 86 23.11 -17.58 -11.39
N LEU A 87 22.22 -17.48 -12.38
CA LEU A 87 21.53 -18.63 -12.98
C LEU A 87 22.29 -19.28 -14.15
N TRP A 88 23.47 -18.78 -14.53
CA TRP A 88 24.16 -19.13 -15.78
C TRP A 88 24.34 -20.64 -15.97
N ASP A 89 24.76 -21.37 -14.94
CA ASP A 89 25.04 -22.81 -15.04
C ASP A 89 23.77 -23.67 -15.14
N VAL A 90 22.69 -23.22 -14.53
CA VAL A 90 21.49 -24.03 -14.25
C VAL A 90 20.36 -23.81 -15.25
N VAL A 91 20.29 -22.63 -15.87
CA VAL A 91 19.35 -22.29 -16.95
C VAL A 91 19.91 -22.72 -18.31
N ASP A 92 19.05 -23.28 -19.17
CA ASP A 92 19.41 -23.68 -20.53
C ASP A 92 19.06 -22.60 -21.57
N THR A 93 18.12 -21.70 -21.29
CA THR A 93 17.76 -20.57 -22.17
C THR A 93 17.13 -19.43 -21.33
N PHE A 94 17.58 -18.20 -21.55
CA PHE A 94 17.01 -16.97 -21.01
C PHE A 94 16.17 -16.30 -22.09
N ILE A 95 14.86 -16.15 -21.89
CA ILE A 95 13.98 -15.38 -22.77
C ILE A 95 13.90 -13.96 -22.22
N VAL A 96 14.41 -12.97 -22.94
CA VAL A 96 14.34 -11.56 -22.58
C VAL A 96 13.30 -10.88 -23.47
N ILE A 97 12.19 -10.46 -22.87
CA ILE A 97 11.06 -9.82 -23.55
C ILE A 97 11.11 -8.33 -23.24
N GLU A 98 11.34 -7.49 -24.25
CA GLU A 98 11.38 -6.04 -24.09
C GLU A 98 10.26 -5.35 -24.89
N GLY A 99 9.42 -4.56 -24.22
CA GLY A 99 8.41 -3.72 -24.86
C GLY A 99 8.97 -2.39 -25.34
N ASN A 100 8.48 -1.90 -26.50
CA ASN A 100 8.75 -0.53 -26.97
C ASN A 100 7.81 0.55 -26.37
N ARG A 101 6.95 0.15 -25.43
CA ARG A 101 6.11 1.03 -24.61
C ARG A 101 6.17 0.66 -23.14
N THR A 102 5.79 1.61 -22.28
CA THR A 102 5.51 1.41 -20.86
C THR A 102 4.15 0.71 -20.67
N PHE A 103 3.80 0.34 -19.43
CA PHE A 103 2.45 -0.15 -19.15
C PHE A 103 1.40 0.98 -19.20
N THR A 104 1.77 2.25 -18.97
CA THR A 104 0.91 3.42 -19.25
C THR A 104 0.66 3.65 -20.75
N GLY A 105 1.46 3.08 -21.65
CA GLY A 105 1.33 3.20 -23.11
C GLY A 105 2.27 4.22 -23.76
N ASP A 106 3.01 5.00 -22.97
CA ASP A 106 4.07 5.90 -23.43
C ASP A 106 5.18 5.12 -24.15
N PHE A 107 5.82 5.72 -25.16
CA PHE A 107 6.92 5.08 -25.88
C PHE A 107 8.18 5.00 -25.01
N LYS A 108 8.84 3.84 -24.95
CA LYS A 108 10.11 3.65 -24.23
C LYS A 108 11.22 3.15 -25.16
N PRO A 109 12.48 3.63 -25.00
CA PRO A 109 13.61 3.09 -25.75
C PRO A 109 13.88 1.63 -25.36
N LEU A 110 14.29 0.83 -26.35
CA LEU A 110 14.71 -0.56 -26.17
C LEU A 110 16.09 -0.58 -25.49
N THR A 111 16.05 -0.62 -24.17
CA THR A 111 17.19 -0.42 -23.27
C THR A 111 18.04 -1.67 -23.18
N PHE A 112 17.44 -2.87 -23.23
CA PHE A 112 18.20 -4.12 -23.37
C PHE A 112 18.82 -4.21 -24.78
N ALA A 113 18.05 -3.92 -25.84
CA ALA A 113 18.56 -3.98 -27.21
C ALA A 113 19.79 -3.08 -27.42
N ALA A 114 19.73 -1.82 -26.93
CA ALA A 114 20.84 -0.87 -27.00
C ALA A 114 22.07 -1.31 -26.17
N ASN A 115 21.86 -2.05 -25.07
CA ASN A 115 22.92 -2.49 -24.15
C ASN A 115 23.32 -3.95 -24.33
N ARG A 116 22.92 -4.63 -25.42
CA ARG A 116 23.09 -6.09 -25.58
C ARG A 116 24.54 -6.58 -25.44
N HIS A 117 25.53 -5.75 -25.76
CA HIS A 117 26.95 -6.02 -25.55
C HIS A 117 27.31 -6.32 -24.07
N ARG A 118 26.59 -5.74 -23.10
CA ARG A 118 26.76 -6.03 -21.66
C ARG A 118 26.41 -7.47 -21.29
N PHE A 119 25.71 -8.18 -22.18
CA PHE A 119 25.25 -9.56 -22.02
C PHE A 119 26.01 -10.54 -22.93
N ASP A 120 27.13 -10.14 -23.54
CA ASP A 120 27.91 -10.99 -24.46
C ASP A 120 28.43 -12.28 -23.82
N PHE A 121 28.58 -12.32 -22.50
CA PHE A 121 28.89 -13.53 -21.74
C PHE A 121 27.79 -14.60 -21.81
N ALA A 122 26.54 -14.18 -22.02
CA ALA A 122 25.35 -15.03 -22.00
C ALA A 122 24.64 -15.16 -23.36
N LYS A 123 25.13 -14.47 -24.41
CA LYS A 123 24.51 -14.35 -25.73
C LYS A 123 24.03 -15.66 -26.37
N GLU A 124 24.70 -16.78 -26.10
CA GLU A 124 24.38 -18.09 -26.68
C GLU A 124 23.14 -18.75 -26.05
N LYS A 125 22.73 -18.31 -24.85
CA LYS A 125 21.49 -18.73 -24.19
C LYS A 125 20.37 -17.68 -24.25
N ILE A 126 20.63 -16.48 -24.76
CA ILE A 126 19.65 -15.38 -24.78
C ILE A 126 18.79 -15.43 -26.05
N LEU A 127 17.52 -15.79 -25.88
CA LEU A 127 16.45 -15.51 -26.82
C LEU A 127 15.88 -14.12 -26.50
N TYR A 128 16.21 -13.12 -27.30
CA TYR A 128 15.63 -11.78 -27.18
C TYR A 128 14.41 -11.64 -28.08
N GLU A 129 13.29 -11.16 -27.54
CA GLU A 129 12.06 -10.83 -28.26
C GLU A 129 11.67 -9.36 -27.99
N GLU A 130 11.43 -8.59 -29.05
CA GLU A 130 10.82 -7.26 -28.94
C GLU A 130 9.30 -7.37 -29.06
N THR A 131 8.54 -6.87 -28.08
CA THR A 131 7.08 -6.84 -28.18
C THR A 131 6.55 -5.44 -28.51
N THR A 132 5.88 -5.36 -29.66
CA THR A 132 5.19 -4.15 -30.13
C THR A 132 3.66 -4.24 -29.92
N THR A 133 3.21 -5.18 -29.09
CA THR A 133 1.79 -5.55 -28.90
C THR A 133 1.05 -4.68 -27.87
N LEU A 134 1.80 -3.84 -27.15
CA LEU A 134 1.29 -3.00 -26.05
C LEU A 134 0.46 -1.82 -26.59
N LEU A 135 -0.62 -1.50 -25.88
CA LEU A 135 -1.51 -0.39 -26.23
C LEU A 135 -0.85 0.96 -25.94
N GLU A 136 -1.02 1.89 -26.86
CA GLU A 136 -0.71 3.32 -26.66
C GLU A 136 -1.68 4.01 -25.69
N ASN A 137 -2.93 3.55 -25.66
CA ASN A 137 -3.98 4.06 -24.78
C ASN A 137 -4.66 2.86 -24.08
N PRO A 138 -4.04 2.24 -23.07
CA PRO A 138 -4.71 1.25 -22.23
C PRO A 138 -5.87 1.88 -21.45
N HIS A 139 -6.86 1.08 -21.02
CA HIS A 139 -7.87 1.57 -20.08
C HIS A 139 -7.26 1.68 -18.68
N ASP A 140 -6.45 0.69 -18.31
CA ASP A 140 -5.75 0.58 -17.04
C ASP A 140 -4.35 -0.01 -17.32
N PRO A 141 -3.26 0.45 -16.69
CA PRO A 141 -1.92 -0.11 -16.93
C PRO A 141 -1.80 -1.65 -16.83
N PHE A 142 -2.65 -2.31 -16.03
CA PHE A 142 -2.73 -3.77 -15.97
C PHE A 142 -3.13 -4.41 -17.32
N ASP A 143 -3.77 -3.68 -18.25
CA ASP A 143 -4.03 -4.12 -19.62
C ASP A 143 -2.73 -4.46 -20.39
N ASN A 144 -1.67 -3.67 -20.17
CA ASN A 144 -0.39 -3.82 -20.87
C ASN A 144 0.54 -4.78 -20.15
N GLU A 145 0.48 -4.83 -18.81
CA GLU A 145 1.12 -5.91 -18.05
C GLU A 145 0.57 -7.28 -18.48
N LYS A 146 -0.77 -7.43 -18.54
CA LYS A 146 -1.38 -8.69 -18.96
C LYS A 146 -0.98 -9.08 -20.39
N ARG A 147 -0.96 -8.13 -21.34
CA ARG A 147 -0.47 -8.39 -22.72
C ARG A 147 0.97 -8.90 -22.75
N SER A 148 1.84 -8.32 -21.93
CA SER A 148 3.24 -8.75 -21.81
C SER A 148 3.36 -10.19 -21.30
N ARG A 149 2.54 -10.54 -20.30
CA ARG A 149 2.48 -11.89 -19.68
C ARG A 149 1.78 -12.93 -20.59
N ASP A 150 0.75 -12.53 -21.33
CA ASP A 150 0.11 -13.33 -22.39
C ASP A 150 1.12 -13.66 -23.49
N HIS A 151 1.87 -12.67 -23.97
CA HIS A 151 2.89 -12.83 -25.00
C HIS A 151 4.06 -13.71 -24.54
N ALA A 152 4.51 -13.58 -23.29
CA ALA A 152 5.47 -14.52 -22.69
C ALA A 152 4.96 -15.97 -22.77
N THR A 153 3.67 -16.17 -22.47
CA THR A 153 3.00 -17.48 -22.58
C THR A 153 2.97 -18.02 -24.02
N GLU A 154 2.81 -17.16 -25.02
CA GLU A 154 2.87 -17.55 -26.45
C GLU A 154 4.27 -18.04 -26.85
N ILE A 155 5.32 -17.32 -26.45
CA ILE A 155 6.72 -17.68 -26.75
C ILE A 155 7.08 -19.02 -26.10
N ILE A 156 6.71 -19.23 -24.84
CA ILE A 156 6.95 -20.50 -24.12
C ILE A 156 6.26 -21.67 -24.86
N LYS A 157 5.04 -21.47 -25.36
CA LYS A 157 4.31 -22.49 -26.14
C LYS A 157 4.96 -22.74 -27.51
N ALA A 158 5.50 -21.71 -28.16
CA ALA A 158 6.23 -21.83 -29.43
C ALA A 158 7.51 -22.69 -29.32
N LEU A 159 8.17 -22.70 -28.14
CA LEU A 159 9.36 -23.52 -27.87
C LEU A 159 9.10 -25.04 -27.82
N LYS A 160 7.83 -25.48 -27.76
CA LYS A 160 7.43 -26.91 -27.73
C LYS A 160 8.20 -27.72 -26.68
N LEU A 161 8.25 -27.17 -25.47
CA LEU A 161 8.85 -27.81 -24.30
C LEU A 161 8.09 -29.10 -23.94
N GLU A 162 8.79 -30.09 -23.38
CA GLU A 162 8.17 -31.35 -22.99
C GLU A 162 7.55 -31.27 -21.58
N GLU A 163 6.61 -32.16 -21.28
CA GLU A 163 6.05 -32.33 -19.93
C GLU A 163 7.15 -32.40 -18.86
N SER A 164 6.93 -31.70 -17.75
CA SER A 164 7.88 -31.49 -16.66
C SER A 164 9.12 -30.65 -16.99
N ASP A 165 9.38 -30.17 -18.22
CA ASP A 165 10.37 -29.10 -18.41
C ASP A 165 9.98 -27.87 -17.57
N LEU A 166 10.99 -27.11 -17.13
CA LEU A 166 10.83 -26.03 -16.16
C LEU A 166 10.86 -24.66 -16.83
N VAL A 167 9.99 -23.78 -16.34
CA VAL A 167 9.94 -22.36 -16.65
C VAL A 167 9.96 -21.59 -15.34
N ILE A 168 10.93 -20.69 -15.18
CA ILE A 168 10.94 -19.73 -14.07
C ILE A 168 10.00 -18.58 -14.45
N VAL A 169 9.06 -18.25 -13.55
CA VAL A 169 8.03 -17.22 -13.74
C VAL A 169 8.20 -16.20 -12.65
N SER A 170 8.78 -15.04 -12.96
CA SER A 170 9.19 -14.03 -11.98
C SER A 170 9.62 -12.75 -12.67
N ASP A 171 9.54 -11.60 -12.00
CA ASP A 171 10.02 -10.34 -12.57
C ASP A 171 11.55 -10.17 -12.37
N VAL A 172 12.17 -9.18 -13.04
CA VAL A 172 13.65 -9.08 -13.13
C VAL A 172 14.32 -8.89 -11.76
N ASP A 173 13.65 -8.20 -10.85
CA ASP A 173 14.09 -7.96 -9.47
C ASP A 173 13.88 -9.17 -8.52
N GLU A 174 13.19 -10.23 -8.94
CA GLU A 174 12.91 -11.47 -8.18
C GLU A 174 13.91 -12.61 -8.53
N ILE A 175 15.17 -12.48 -8.09
CA ILE A 175 16.27 -13.39 -8.46
C ILE A 175 16.24 -14.69 -7.60
N PRO A 176 16.01 -15.88 -8.19
CA PRO A 176 16.10 -17.16 -7.50
C PRO A 176 17.55 -17.57 -7.22
N ASN A 177 17.76 -18.35 -6.16
CA ASN A 177 19.04 -18.97 -5.85
C ASN A 177 19.39 -20.07 -6.86
N ARG A 178 20.64 -20.10 -7.33
CA ARG A 178 21.18 -21.15 -8.22
C ARG A 178 20.88 -22.57 -7.71
N ASP A 179 21.13 -22.82 -6.42
CA ASP A 179 20.94 -24.13 -5.77
C ASP A 179 19.46 -24.57 -5.73
N THR A 180 18.51 -23.64 -5.61
CA THR A 180 17.07 -23.95 -5.67
C THR A 180 16.66 -24.39 -7.08
N ILE A 181 17.17 -23.71 -8.12
CA ILE A 181 16.90 -24.10 -9.50
C ILE A 181 17.57 -25.44 -9.83
N GLU A 182 18.74 -25.75 -9.27
CA GLU A 182 19.39 -27.06 -9.43
C GLU A 182 18.60 -28.19 -8.74
N LEU A 183 18.14 -27.98 -7.49
CA LEU A 183 17.24 -28.88 -6.76
C LEU A 183 15.98 -29.18 -7.58
N LEU A 184 15.31 -28.15 -8.07
CA LEU A 184 14.07 -28.31 -8.83
C LEU A 184 14.35 -29.00 -10.17
N LYS A 185 15.43 -28.67 -10.89
CA LYS A 185 15.85 -29.40 -12.10
C LYS A 185 16.04 -30.89 -11.84
N ALA A 186 16.63 -31.24 -10.69
CA ALA A 186 16.96 -32.61 -10.30
C ALA A 186 15.80 -33.44 -9.69
N CYS A 187 14.74 -32.82 -9.19
CA CYS A 187 13.62 -33.48 -8.49
C CYS A 187 12.27 -33.43 -9.24
N GLN A 188 11.33 -34.30 -8.88
CA GLN A 188 9.97 -34.35 -9.43
C GLN A 188 8.95 -34.74 -8.35
N GLY A 189 7.72 -34.24 -8.47
CA GLY A 189 6.61 -34.53 -7.55
C GLY A 189 6.11 -33.34 -6.73
N TYR A 190 6.73 -32.17 -6.84
CA TYR A 190 6.12 -30.90 -6.48
C TYR A 190 5.02 -30.51 -7.49
N PRO A 191 4.05 -29.65 -7.12
CA PRO A 191 2.95 -29.23 -8.00
C PRO A 191 3.40 -28.54 -9.29
N GLN A 192 2.48 -28.39 -10.25
CA GLN A 192 2.77 -27.74 -11.53
C GLN A 192 3.28 -26.31 -11.36
N TYR A 193 2.69 -25.54 -10.45
CA TYR A 193 3.19 -24.24 -10.01
C TYR A 193 3.64 -24.35 -8.55
N LEU A 194 4.92 -24.15 -8.31
CA LEU A 194 5.51 -24.05 -6.98
C LEU A 194 5.93 -22.61 -6.75
N HIS A 195 5.31 -21.92 -5.79
CA HIS A 195 5.70 -20.56 -5.43
C HIS A 195 7.06 -20.57 -4.71
N LEU A 196 7.82 -19.49 -4.92
CA LEU A 196 9.18 -19.30 -4.43
C LEU A 196 9.19 -18.16 -3.41
N GLU A 197 9.51 -18.46 -2.14
CA GLU A 197 9.63 -17.44 -1.10
C GLU A 197 10.95 -16.68 -1.27
N MET A 198 10.84 -15.40 -1.65
CA MET A 198 11.97 -14.50 -1.89
C MET A 198 12.17 -13.55 -0.71
N LYS A 199 13.40 -13.45 -0.17
CA LYS A 199 13.76 -12.47 0.87
C LYS A 199 13.71 -11.07 0.25
N SER A 200 12.81 -10.23 0.74
CA SER A 200 12.58 -8.89 0.19
C SER A 200 13.64 -7.89 0.65
N TYR A 201 14.05 -7.02 -0.27
CA TYR A 201 14.93 -5.87 -0.07
C TYR A 201 14.36 -4.65 -0.80
N MET A 202 14.78 -3.45 -0.38
CA MET A 202 14.35 -2.16 -0.94
C MET A 202 15.56 -1.27 -1.21
N TYR A 203 15.68 -0.70 -2.40
CA TYR A 203 16.75 0.22 -2.84
C TYR A 203 18.16 -0.41 -2.95
N SER A 204 18.55 -1.25 -2.00
CA SER A 204 19.81 -1.98 -1.95
C SER A 204 19.67 -3.21 -1.04
N PHE A 205 20.66 -4.08 -1.00
CA PHE A 205 20.70 -5.19 -0.04
C PHE A 205 21.00 -4.74 1.40
N GLU A 206 21.17 -3.43 1.66
CA GLU A 206 21.27 -2.88 3.02
C GLU A 206 19.91 -2.83 3.73
N PHE A 207 18.79 -2.69 3.01
CA PHE A 207 17.46 -2.53 3.62
C PHE A 207 16.55 -3.75 3.34
N PRO A 208 16.60 -4.80 4.17
CA PRO A 208 15.64 -5.91 4.09
C PRO A 208 14.23 -5.41 4.48
N ALA A 209 13.22 -5.80 3.70
CA ALA A 209 11.82 -5.51 4.00
C ALA A 209 11.20 -6.63 4.86
N PRO A 210 10.27 -6.31 5.79
CA PRO A 210 9.85 -7.23 6.86
C PRO A 210 8.99 -8.41 6.41
N ARG A 211 8.51 -8.43 5.14
CA ARG A 211 7.76 -9.57 4.55
C ARG A 211 8.45 -10.10 3.29
N PRO A 212 8.63 -11.42 3.13
CA PRO A 212 9.08 -12.00 1.87
C PRO A 212 7.99 -11.89 0.79
N GLN A 213 8.40 -11.94 -0.49
CA GLN A 213 7.48 -12.10 -1.61
C GLN A 213 7.30 -13.58 -1.99
N TRP A 214 6.24 -13.86 -2.74
CA TRP A 214 5.86 -15.20 -3.20
C TRP A 214 5.45 -15.25 -4.68
N ARG A 215 5.47 -14.12 -5.40
CA ARG A 215 4.96 -14.04 -6.79
C ARG A 215 5.79 -14.91 -7.74
N ALA A 216 7.12 -14.85 -7.61
CA ALA A 216 8.03 -15.76 -8.27
C ALA A 216 7.62 -17.24 -8.11
N MET A 217 7.75 -18.01 -9.18
CA MET A 217 7.34 -19.41 -9.28
C MET A 217 8.31 -20.24 -10.11
N ALA A 218 8.39 -21.52 -9.79
CA ALA A 218 8.84 -22.56 -10.72
C ALA A 218 7.60 -23.24 -11.33
N GLY A 219 7.33 -22.97 -12.61
CA GLY A 219 6.28 -23.60 -13.41
C GLY A 219 6.80 -24.84 -14.14
N GLN A 220 6.01 -25.90 -14.17
CA GLN A 220 6.25 -27.10 -14.97
C GLN A 220 5.27 -27.14 -16.16
N ILE A 221 5.75 -27.60 -17.31
CA ILE A 221 4.87 -27.90 -18.45
C ILE A 221 3.93 -29.06 -18.09
N GLY A 222 2.62 -28.83 -18.13
CA GLY A 222 1.60 -29.84 -17.84
C GLY A 222 1.49 -30.90 -18.94
N THR A 223 0.72 -31.96 -18.68
CA THR A 223 0.61 -33.14 -19.58
C THR A 223 0.11 -32.79 -20.99
N ASN A 224 -0.63 -31.68 -21.13
CA ASN A 224 -1.20 -31.23 -22.39
C ASN A 224 -0.33 -30.19 -23.13
N GLY A 225 0.90 -29.94 -22.65
CA GLY A 225 1.72 -28.80 -23.09
C GLY A 225 1.25 -27.46 -22.50
N GLU A 226 0.45 -27.50 -21.44
CA GLU A 226 -0.20 -26.33 -20.84
C GLU A 226 0.69 -25.65 -19.79
N ILE A 227 0.80 -24.32 -19.91
CA ILE A 227 1.40 -23.40 -18.95
C ILE A 227 0.85 -21.99 -19.22
N GLU A 228 0.86 -21.15 -18.18
CA GLU A 228 0.48 -19.73 -18.18
C GLU A 228 1.56 -18.96 -17.42
N TYR A 229 2.05 -17.86 -18.00
CA TYR A 229 3.04 -16.98 -17.39
C TYR A 229 2.31 -15.89 -16.64
N ASP A 230 2.19 -16.00 -15.31
CA ASP A 230 1.41 -15.06 -14.49
C ASP A 230 2.06 -14.85 -13.12
N HIS A 231 1.79 -13.72 -12.46
CA HIS A 231 2.29 -13.38 -11.13
C HIS A 231 1.27 -13.61 -9.99
N ARG A 232 0.06 -14.07 -10.32
CA ARG A 232 -1.03 -14.41 -9.38
C ARG A 232 -0.70 -15.73 -8.66
N ARG A 233 -1.49 -16.06 -7.63
CA ARG A 233 -1.41 -17.37 -6.97
C ARG A 233 -1.94 -18.45 -7.91
N MET A 234 -1.03 -19.21 -8.52
CA MET A 234 -1.35 -20.32 -9.44
C MET A 234 -1.32 -21.69 -8.73
N GLY A 235 -0.78 -21.76 -7.51
CA GLY A 235 -0.79 -22.95 -6.67
C GLY A 235 -0.78 -22.61 -5.17
N ASP A 236 -1.07 -23.59 -4.33
CA ASP A 236 -1.17 -23.40 -2.88
C ASP A 236 0.13 -23.70 -2.10
N THR A 237 1.17 -24.19 -2.78
CA THR A 237 2.44 -24.62 -2.18
C THR A 237 3.54 -23.58 -2.38
N LEU A 238 4.29 -23.28 -1.32
CA LEU A 238 5.38 -22.30 -1.29
C LEU A 238 6.66 -22.95 -0.76
N LEU A 239 7.77 -22.89 -1.52
CA LEU A 239 9.08 -23.32 -1.05
C LEU A 239 9.77 -22.16 -0.32
N ALA A 240 10.28 -22.42 0.90
CA ALA A 240 10.90 -21.40 1.75
C ALA A 240 12.29 -20.94 1.25
N ASN A 241 12.70 -19.70 1.55
CA ASN A 241 14.08 -19.21 1.36
C ASN A 241 14.72 -19.60 0.01
N THR A 242 14.13 -19.16 -1.11
CA THR A 242 14.46 -19.60 -2.47
C THR A 242 15.20 -18.57 -3.33
N GLY A 243 15.40 -17.35 -2.83
CA GLY A 243 16.06 -16.26 -3.54
C GLY A 243 15.80 -14.91 -2.87
N VAL A 244 15.98 -13.84 -3.64
CA VAL A 244 15.77 -12.45 -3.21
C VAL A 244 14.80 -11.71 -4.13
N HIS A 245 14.12 -10.70 -3.59
CA HIS A 245 13.36 -9.73 -4.36
C HIS A 245 13.87 -8.33 -4.01
N CYS A 246 14.56 -7.66 -4.92
CA CYS A 246 15.21 -6.36 -4.68
C CYS A 246 14.40 -5.22 -5.33
N SER A 247 13.30 -4.84 -4.66
CA SER A 247 12.42 -3.77 -5.17
C SER A 247 13.13 -2.42 -5.15
N TRP A 248 12.87 -1.60 -6.16
CA TRP A 248 13.50 -0.28 -6.31
C TRP A 248 15.05 -0.28 -6.32
N CYS A 249 15.71 -1.42 -6.55
CA CYS A 249 17.18 -1.53 -6.54
C CYS A 249 17.85 -1.03 -7.84
N LEU A 250 17.58 0.23 -8.20
CA LEU A 250 17.94 0.89 -9.46
C LEU A 250 19.18 1.78 -9.32
N ARG A 251 19.90 2.04 -10.43
CA ARG A 251 21.18 2.78 -10.40
C ARG A 251 21.02 4.29 -10.29
N SER A 252 20.01 4.90 -10.92
CA SER A 252 19.83 6.36 -10.99
C SER A 252 18.46 6.82 -10.49
N ILE A 253 18.33 8.06 -9.98
CA ILE A 253 17.01 8.60 -9.58
C ILE A 253 16.09 8.74 -10.79
N GLN A 254 16.66 8.91 -11.98
CA GLN A 254 15.94 8.91 -13.26
C GLN A 254 15.29 7.55 -13.53
N ASP A 255 15.94 6.43 -13.19
CA ASP A 255 15.33 5.10 -13.27
C ASP A 255 14.17 4.94 -12.28
N PHE A 256 14.29 5.48 -11.06
CA PHE A 256 13.18 5.52 -10.09
C PHE A 256 11.98 6.29 -10.66
N GLN A 257 12.21 7.54 -11.13
CA GLN A 257 11.18 8.38 -11.72
C GLN A 257 10.52 7.68 -12.93
N PHE A 258 11.32 7.04 -13.79
CA PHE A 258 10.82 6.28 -14.93
C PHE A 258 9.99 5.07 -14.50
N LYS A 259 10.50 4.18 -13.63
CA LYS A 259 9.76 2.98 -13.18
C LYS A 259 8.45 3.36 -12.48
N MET A 260 8.45 4.42 -11.67
CA MET A 260 7.23 4.98 -11.06
C MET A 260 6.18 5.41 -12.09
N GLN A 261 6.60 6.04 -13.18
CA GLN A 261 5.69 6.50 -14.24
C GLN A 261 5.29 5.38 -15.21
N ALA A 262 6.12 4.34 -15.36
CA ALA A 262 5.99 3.34 -16.42
C ALA A 262 5.28 2.04 -16.01
N TYR A 263 5.31 1.66 -14.72
CA TYR A 263 4.76 0.39 -14.22
C TYR A 263 3.24 0.41 -13.94
N SER A 264 2.67 -0.74 -13.57
CA SER A 264 1.23 -0.93 -13.42
C SER A 264 0.57 -0.04 -12.36
N HIS A 265 1.35 0.46 -11.41
CA HIS A 265 0.93 1.36 -10.34
C HIS A 265 1.35 2.82 -10.58
N ALA A 266 1.35 3.28 -11.84
CA ALA A 266 1.58 4.68 -12.19
C ALA A 266 0.58 5.67 -11.54
N ASP A 267 -0.54 5.20 -10.99
CA ASP A 267 -1.45 5.99 -10.15
C ASP A 267 -0.76 6.56 -8.89
N ARG A 268 0.34 5.93 -8.46
CA ARG A 268 1.16 6.31 -7.31
C ARG A 268 2.14 7.46 -7.60
N ALA A 269 2.42 7.74 -8.88
CA ALA A 269 3.46 8.67 -9.36
C ALA A 269 3.09 10.16 -9.17
N SER A 270 2.85 10.58 -7.93
CA SER A 270 2.53 11.97 -7.60
C SER A 270 3.75 12.89 -7.75
N LYS A 271 3.52 14.20 -7.92
CA LYS A 271 4.61 15.20 -7.98
C LYS A 271 5.48 15.27 -6.71
N SER A 272 5.00 14.77 -5.58
CA SER A 272 5.78 14.65 -4.33
C SER A 272 6.67 13.41 -4.34
N VAL A 273 6.14 12.31 -4.86
CA VAL A 273 6.82 11.01 -4.99
C VAL A 273 7.90 11.04 -6.08
N LEU A 274 7.66 11.77 -7.17
CA LEU A 274 8.62 11.98 -8.25
C LEU A 274 9.69 13.06 -7.98
N ASP A 275 9.67 13.74 -6.83
CA ASP A 275 10.70 14.75 -6.52
C ASP A 275 12.06 14.08 -6.21
N ARG A 276 13.12 14.56 -6.87
CA ARG A 276 14.47 14.00 -6.76
C ARG A 276 15.01 13.99 -5.32
N ASN A 277 14.69 15.01 -4.51
CA ASN A 277 15.15 15.09 -3.12
C ASN A 277 14.35 14.17 -2.21
N ASN A 278 13.04 14.01 -2.47
CA ASN A 278 12.21 13.05 -1.74
C ASN A 278 12.62 11.60 -2.04
N ILE A 279 12.91 11.26 -3.30
CA ILE A 279 13.43 9.94 -3.69
C ILE A 279 14.78 9.70 -3.00
N GLN A 280 15.72 10.63 -3.14
CA GLN A 280 17.04 10.55 -2.49
C GLN A 280 16.93 10.36 -0.97
N LYS A 281 16.05 11.13 -0.32
CA LYS A 281 15.84 11.04 1.12
C LYS A 281 15.34 9.65 1.52
N ALA A 282 14.32 9.13 0.83
CA ALA A 282 13.73 7.83 1.13
C ALA A 282 14.72 6.67 0.97
N ILE A 283 15.58 6.73 -0.05
CA ILE A 283 16.67 5.77 -0.24
C ILE A 283 17.65 5.82 0.93
N CYS A 284 18.15 7.01 1.30
CA CYS A 284 19.21 7.12 2.29
C CYS A 284 18.73 6.92 3.74
N ASP A 285 17.46 7.20 4.04
CA ASP A 285 16.87 7.01 5.38
C ASP A 285 16.01 5.76 5.52
N GLY A 286 15.87 4.95 4.46
CA GLY A 286 15.09 3.70 4.48
C GLY A 286 13.57 3.90 4.61
N SER A 287 13.05 5.12 4.42
CA SER A 287 11.60 5.37 4.43
C SER A 287 10.94 5.03 3.09
N ASN A 288 9.61 5.08 3.05
CA ASN A 288 8.80 4.61 1.92
C ASN A 288 8.76 5.64 0.76
N VAL A 289 9.43 5.31 -0.35
CA VAL A 289 9.56 6.20 -1.53
C VAL A 289 8.23 6.48 -2.23
N GLU A 290 7.27 5.55 -2.20
CA GLU A 290 5.94 5.71 -2.82
C GLU A 290 5.00 6.60 -1.99
N GLN A 291 5.36 6.93 -0.74
CA GLN A 291 4.58 7.76 0.18
C GLN A 291 3.14 7.23 0.38
N ILE A 292 2.97 5.91 0.31
CA ILE A 292 1.68 5.20 0.31
C ILE A 292 1.68 4.10 1.38
N LEU A 293 0.57 3.99 2.10
CA LEU A 293 0.41 3.00 3.16
C LEU A 293 0.45 1.56 2.58
N PRO A 294 0.97 0.58 3.32
CA PRO A 294 1.17 -0.78 2.80
C PRO A 294 -0.13 -1.59 2.70
N GLU A 295 -0.18 -2.54 1.76
CA GLU A 295 -1.27 -3.52 1.66
C GLU A 295 -1.09 -4.65 2.69
N VAL A 296 -1.68 -4.44 3.86
CA VAL A 296 -1.60 -5.33 5.04
C VAL A 296 -2.97 -5.62 5.66
N PHE A 297 -3.04 -6.75 6.37
CA PHE A 297 -4.27 -7.27 6.98
C PHE A 297 -4.24 -7.29 8.51
N THR A 298 -3.17 -6.82 9.15
CA THR A 298 -3.07 -6.67 10.61
C THR A 298 -2.47 -5.31 10.99
N PHE A 299 -2.84 -4.78 12.15
CA PHE A 299 -2.23 -3.55 12.67
C PHE A 299 -0.76 -3.74 13.08
N SER A 300 -0.35 -4.97 13.44
CA SER A 300 1.06 -5.33 13.67
C SER A 300 1.89 -5.08 12.41
N ASP A 301 1.40 -5.54 11.26
CA ASP A 301 2.16 -5.47 10.02
C ASP A 301 2.08 -4.08 9.38
N LEU A 302 0.99 -3.34 9.64
CA LEU A 302 0.90 -1.91 9.37
C LEU A 302 1.95 -1.12 10.15
N ALA A 303 2.12 -1.36 11.46
CA ALA A 303 3.13 -0.69 12.26
C ALA A 303 4.56 -0.98 11.76
N LYS A 304 4.87 -2.25 11.44
CA LYS A 304 6.18 -2.67 10.91
C LYS A 304 6.53 -2.01 9.56
N GLU A 305 5.55 -1.80 8.69
CA GLU A 305 5.77 -1.28 7.33
C GLU A 305 5.50 0.23 7.17
N LEU A 306 5.12 0.91 8.26
CA LEU A 306 5.15 2.37 8.37
C LEU A 306 6.44 2.91 9.03
N GLY A 307 7.23 2.03 9.65
CA GLY A 307 8.57 2.35 10.12
C GLY A 307 9.55 2.63 8.97
N LYS A 308 10.72 3.16 9.32
CA LYS A 308 11.88 3.15 8.42
C LYS A 308 12.48 1.75 8.43
N LEU A 309 13.00 1.31 7.28
CA LEU A 309 13.69 0.03 7.16
C LEU A 309 15.02 0.06 7.94
N GLU A 310 15.22 -0.93 8.79
CA GLU A 310 16.49 -1.09 9.51
C GLU A 310 17.60 -1.52 8.55
N ARG A 311 18.81 -0.97 8.75
CA ARG A 311 19.99 -1.30 7.96
C ARG A 311 20.58 -2.63 8.42
N SER A 312 20.80 -3.55 7.49
CA SER A 312 21.39 -4.86 7.73
C SER A 312 22.71 -5.03 7.00
N TYR A 313 23.66 -5.66 7.70
CA TYR A 313 24.96 -6.06 7.18
C TYR A 313 25.03 -7.59 6.91
N ASP A 314 23.89 -8.29 7.00
CA ASP A 314 23.77 -9.70 6.62
C ASP A 314 23.77 -9.87 5.10
N MET A 315 24.95 -10.18 4.56
CA MET A 315 25.15 -10.47 3.14
C MET A 315 24.98 -11.96 2.79
N THR A 316 24.64 -12.84 3.74
CA THR A 316 24.69 -14.31 3.56
C THR A 316 23.63 -14.86 2.61
N THR A 317 22.57 -14.10 2.35
CA THR A 317 21.43 -14.49 1.50
C THR A 317 21.37 -13.75 0.16
N ILE A 318 22.43 -13.03 -0.21
CA ILE A 318 22.49 -12.25 -1.46
C ILE A 318 23.01 -13.16 -2.59
N PRO A 319 22.52 -13.05 -3.83
CA PRO A 319 23.07 -13.75 -4.99
C PRO A 319 24.60 -13.60 -5.08
N LYS A 320 25.31 -14.71 -5.28
CA LYS A 320 26.78 -14.73 -5.36
C LYS A 320 27.29 -13.81 -6.46
N ALA A 321 26.59 -13.79 -7.60
CA ALA A 321 26.93 -12.89 -8.71
C ALA A 321 27.00 -11.41 -8.29
N ALA A 322 26.06 -10.96 -7.44
CA ALA A 322 26.07 -9.59 -6.93
C ALA A 322 27.26 -9.32 -5.98
N ILE A 323 27.58 -10.27 -5.09
CA ILE A 323 28.69 -10.16 -4.13
C ILE A 323 30.05 -10.13 -4.84
N ASP A 324 30.22 -10.97 -5.87
CA ASP A 324 31.41 -11.01 -6.70
C ASP A 324 31.54 -9.71 -7.52
N GLY A 325 30.44 -9.21 -8.10
CA GLY A 325 30.37 -7.96 -8.86
C GLY A 325 30.22 -6.67 -8.03
N ARG A 326 30.39 -6.71 -6.70
CA ARG A 326 30.10 -5.56 -5.80
C ARG A 326 30.83 -4.25 -6.14
N GLN A 327 31.96 -4.30 -6.83
CA GLN A 327 32.68 -3.12 -7.32
C GLN A 327 32.01 -2.44 -8.53
N GLN A 328 31.22 -3.19 -9.31
CA GLN A 328 30.45 -2.68 -10.45
C GLN A 328 29.10 -2.08 -10.01
N TRP A 329 28.54 -2.58 -8.90
CA TRP A 329 27.24 -2.20 -8.34
C TRP A 329 27.32 -1.76 -6.87
N PRO A 330 28.21 -0.82 -6.48
CA PRO A 330 28.39 -0.47 -5.07
C PRO A 330 27.12 0.04 -4.40
N TYR A 331 26.22 0.69 -5.15
CA TYR A 331 24.93 1.18 -4.67
C TYR A 331 24.00 0.09 -4.11
N LEU A 332 24.24 -1.20 -4.44
CA LEU A 332 23.48 -2.33 -3.92
C LEU A 332 23.95 -2.79 -2.53
N PHE A 333 25.03 -2.23 -1.96
CA PHE A 333 25.69 -2.76 -0.77
C PHE A 333 25.83 -1.73 0.37
N PRO A 334 25.83 -2.16 1.65
CA PRO A 334 26.02 -1.27 2.79
C PRO A 334 27.37 -0.53 2.73
N GLY A 335 27.38 0.69 3.27
CA GLY A 335 28.60 1.51 3.37
C GLY A 335 29.02 2.19 2.06
N ALA A 336 28.27 2.05 0.97
CA ALA A 336 28.42 2.89 -0.20
C ALA A 336 28.13 4.36 0.16
N THR A 337 29.16 5.21 0.19
CA THR A 337 29.06 6.66 0.48
C THR A 337 28.31 7.46 -0.60
N TYR A 338 27.73 6.78 -1.57
CA TYR A 338 27.06 7.33 -2.73
C TYR A 338 25.63 6.76 -2.78
N CYS A 339 24.67 7.45 -2.17
CA CYS A 339 23.26 7.28 -2.53
C CYS A 339 23.09 7.82 -3.95
N ILE A 340 23.36 6.99 -4.96
CA ILE A 340 23.05 7.16 -6.39
C ILE A 340 23.62 8.42 -7.08
N ASP A 341 23.27 9.61 -6.61
CA ASP A 341 23.56 10.93 -7.16
C ASP A 341 24.25 11.87 -6.16
N LEU A 342 24.10 11.64 -4.85
CA LEU A 342 24.64 12.51 -3.78
C LEU A 342 25.07 11.69 -2.55
N VAL A 343 26.00 12.24 -1.78
CA VAL A 343 26.37 11.71 -0.45
C VAL A 343 25.20 11.92 0.51
N CYS A 344 24.89 10.91 1.33
CA CYS A 344 23.91 11.03 2.41
C CYS A 344 24.30 12.18 3.36
N PRO A 345 23.36 12.99 3.86
CA PRO A 345 23.62 13.80 5.05
C PRO A 345 23.96 12.86 6.20
N SER A 346 25.24 12.80 6.57
CA SER A 346 25.73 11.80 7.51
C SER A 346 25.30 12.13 8.94
N THR A 347 24.69 11.16 9.61
CA THR A 347 24.50 11.19 11.07
C THR A 347 25.85 10.98 11.74
N SER A 348 26.59 12.08 11.88
CA SER A 348 27.76 12.31 12.75
C SER A 348 28.51 11.05 13.23
N GLY A 349 29.48 10.58 12.43
CA GLY A 349 30.42 9.53 12.82
C GLY A 349 31.73 9.67 12.04
N PHE A 350 32.79 10.12 12.72
CA PHE A 350 34.09 10.35 12.08
C PHE A 350 34.78 9.02 11.73
N SER A 351 35.17 8.84 10.47
CA SER A 351 36.22 7.88 10.09
C SER A 351 36.95 8.39 8.84
N LEU A 352 38.06 9.09 9.06
CA LEU A 352 38.89 9.65 8.00
C LEU A 352 40.02 8.66 7.66
N PHE A 353 39.79 7.76 6.70
CA PHE A 353 40.86 6.87 6.21
C PHE A 353 41.52 7.39 4.94
N LEU A 354 42.85 7.38 4.95
CA LEU A 354 43.72 7.91 3.91
C LEU A 354 43.50 7.22 2.56
N THR A 355 43.38 8.02 1.50
CA THR A 355 43.63 7.58 0.13
C THR A 355 45.14 7.41 -0.08
N MET A 356 45.62 6.16 -0.11
CA MET A 356 46.95 5.87 -0.63
C MET A 356 46.90 5.76 -2.15
N SER A 357 47.58 6.66 -2.85
CA SER A 357 47.76 6.58 -4.30
C SER A 357 48.62 5.37 -4.68
N ALA A 358 48.13 4.55 -5.61
CA ALA A 358 49.00 3.75 -6.47
C ALA A 358 49.39 4.61 -7.69
N ILE A 359 50.67 4.57 -8.08
CA ILE A 359 51.24 5.32 -9.19
C ILE A 359 51.61 4.33 -10.31
N GLU A 360 51.77 4.86 -11.53
CA GLU A 360 52.45 4.29 -12.71
C GLU A 360 51.57 3.61 -13.78
N PRO A 361 51.98 3.69 -15.07
CA PRO A 361 52.65 4.82 -15.72
C PRO A 361 52.01 5.22 -17.07
N SER A 362 52.53 6.26 -17.70
CA SER A 362 52.06 6.80 -18.98
C SER A 362 52.39 5.91 -20.19
N ILE A 363 51.43 5.76 -21.09
CA ILE A 363 51.69 5.84 -22.54
C ILE A 363 50.77 6.92 -23.11
N ALA A 364 51.34 7.86 -23.85
CA ALA A 364 50.59 8.87 -24.58
C ALA A 364 50.71 8.58 -26.08
N ASP A 365 49.65 8.83 -26.83
CA ASP A 365 49.77 9.16 -28.24
C ASP A 365 48.69 10.17 -28.65
N SER A 366 48.97 11.00 -29.65
CA SER A 366 48.35 12.33 -29.76
C SER A 366 47.27 12.46 -30.84
N VAL A 367 46.19 13.18 -30.53
CA VAL A 367 45.38 13.92 -31.52
C VAL A 367 45.20 15.35 -31.01
N GLN A 368 45.32 16.33 -31.91
CA GLN A 368 45.37 17.75 -31.57
C GLN A 368 43.97 18.37 -31.49
N VAL A 369 43.84 19.43 -30.69
CA VAL A 369 42.71 20.37 -30.73
C VAL A 369 43.19 21.62 -31.47
N GLU A 370 42.51 22.00 -32.55
CA GLU A 370 42.63 23.35 -33.12
C GLU A 370 41.44 24.21 -32.65
N GLU A 371 41.77 25.37 -32.11
CA GLU A 371 40.85 26.41 -31.67
C GLU A 371 41.11 27.66 -32.52
N LEU A 372 40.06 28.27 -33.09
CA LEU A 372 40.19 29.46 -33.94
C LEU A 372 39.07 30.46 -33.66
N GLU A 373 39.44 31.58 -33.03
CA GLU A 373 38.56 32.70 -32.68
C GLU A 373 38.34 33.71 -33.82
N SER A 374 37.39 34.64 -33.58
CA SER A 374 37.27 35.99 -34.16
C SER A 374 36.63 36.08 -35.57
N THR A 375 36.04 37.21 -35.99
CA THR A 375 36.16 38.63 -35.55
C THR A 375 34.82 39.39 -35.36
N ARG A 376 34.90 40.57 -34.71
CA ARG A 376 33.81 41.55 -34.49
C ARG A 376 33.40 42.35 -35.73
N ASN A 377 32.15 42.84 -35.74
CA ASN A 377 31.75 44.27 -35.87
C ASN A 377 30.21 44.40 -35.76
N ASP A 378 29.63 44.96 -34.70
CA ASP A 378 29.41 46.39 -34.39
C ASP A 378 28.47 47.16 -35.33
N ARG A 379 27.27 47.53 -34.83
CA ARG A 379 26.68 48.88 -34.92
C ARG A 379 25.46 49.10 -34.02
N LYS A 380 25.03 50.36 -33.90
CA LYS A 380 24.20 50.90 -32.80
C LYS A 380 22.76 51.31 -33.20
N ARG A 381 21.90 51.36 -32.16
CA ARG A 381 20.89 52.40 -31.82
C ARG A 381 19.44 52.37 -32.39
N LYS A 382 18.53 52.49 -31.41
CA LYS A 382 17.34 53.39 -31.28
C LYS A 382 15.94 52.96 -31.78
N ARG A 383 14.95 53.69 -31.23
CA ARG A 383 13.48 53.51 -31.29
C ARG A 383 12.82 54.25 -32.47
N SER A 384 11.53 53.91 -32.66
CA SER A 384 10.34 54.75 -32.97
C SER A 384 9.88 55.04 -34.42
N SER A 385 8.64 54.57 -34.68
CA SER A 385 7.44 55.25 -35.24
C SER A 385 7.29 55.64 -36.73
N SER A 386 6.28 55.03 -37.38
CA SER A 386 5.38 55.58 -38.42
C SER A 386 4.17 54.61 -38.57
N LEU A 387 2.87 54.93 -38.69
CA LEU A 387 2.03 56.01 -39.29
C LEU A 387 1.60 55.82 -40.77
N THR A 388 0.35 55.35 -40.97
CA THR A 388 -0.64 55.60 -42.07
C THR A 388 -1.96 54.88 -41.66
N ALA A 389 -3.18 55.44 -41.58
CA ALA A 389 -4.04 56.16 -42.56
C ALA A 389 -4.59 55.23 -43.69
N ALA A 390 -5.89 55.16 -44.06
CA ALA A 390 -7.19 55.68 -43.57
C ALA A 390 -8.34 54.76 -44.14
N SER A 391 -9.67 55.02 -44.25
CA SER A 391 -10.61 56.14 -44.00
C SER A 391 -12.10 55.67 -44.05
N SER A 392 -13.04 56.34 -43.36
CA SER A 392 -14.54 56.37 -43.59
C SER A 392 -15.34 55.04 -43.44
N VAL A 393 -16.67 54.98 -43.18
CA VAL A 393 -17.84 55.90 -43.35
C VAL A 393 -18.81 55.84 -42.12
N ASN A 394 -19.64 56.88 -41.92
CA ASN A 394 -20.75 57.01 -40.94
C ASN A 394 -22.00 57.57 -41.69
N PRO A 395 -23.25 57.65 -41.15
CA PRO A 395 -23.68 57.81 -39.74
C PRO A 395 -24.59 56.62 -39.27
N ALA A 396 -25.64 56.67 -38.41
CA ALA A 396 -26.50 57.72 -37.82
C ALA A 396 -27.35 57.11 -36.63
N GLU A 397 -28.07 57.82 -35.74
CA GLU A 397 -28.24 59.27 -35.48
C GLU A 397 -28.81 59.57 -34.05
N ALA A 398 -29.65 60.62 -33.89
CA ALA A 398 -30.55 61.06 -32.80
C ALA A 398 -30.87 60.13 -31.58
N SER A 399 -31.14 60.64 -30.36
CA SER A 399 -31.44 62.04 -29.96
C SER A 399 -31.04 62.37 -28.50
N ARG A 400 -30.99 63.67 -28.16
CA ARG A 400 -30.64 64.20 -26.82
C ARG A 400 -31.88 64.41 -25.93
N GLN A 401 -31.68 64.44 -24.60
CA GLN A 401 -32.16 65.56 -23.76
C GLN A 401 -31.36 65.69 -22.45
N ILE A 402 -31.53 66.82 -21.75
CA ILE A 402 -30.70 67.30 -20.63
C ILE A 402 -31.64 67.68 -19.46
N ALA A 403 -31.23 67.44 -18.23
CA ALA A 403 -31.79 68.06 -17.02
C ALA A 403 -30.71 68.14 -15.91
N GLU A 404 -30.86 69.07 -14.98
CA GLU A 404 -29.82 69.49 -14.03
C GLU A 404 -30.07 69.00 -12.58
N SER A 405 -29.05 69.09 -11.73
CA SER A 405 -29.15 68.95 -10.27
C SER A 405 -29.78 70.19 -9.63
N PRO A 406 -30.47 70.05 -8.48
CA PRO A 406 -29.88 70.63 -7.27
C PRO A 406 -30.04 69.78 -5.99
N THR A 407 -29.37 70.23 -4.93
CA THR A 407 -29.35 69.64 -3.58
C THR A 407 -30.46 70.16 -2.65
N THR A 408 -31.03 69.27 -1.84
CA THR A 408 -31.53 69.54 -0.47
C THR A 408 -31.26 68.32 0.42
N ALA A 409 -31.41 68.46 1.73
CA ALA A 409 -31.03 67.45 2.72
C ALA A 409 -32.21 66.94 3.58
N ASP A 410 -31.92 65.83 4.27
CA ASP A 410 -32.46 65.36 5.55
C ASP A 410 -33.73 64.48 5.64
N GLU A 411 -33.76 63.76 6.77
CA GLU A 411 -34.79 62.88 7.35
C GLU A 411 -35.17 61.54 6.66
N SER A 412 -35.85 60.67 7.42
CA SER A 412 -35.78 59.21 7.32
C SER A 412 -37.13 58.48 7.23
N ASP A 413 -37.21 57.40 6.44
CA ASP A 413 -38.17 56.30 6.64
C ASP A 413 -37.54 54.95 6.21
N ASP A 414 -37.76 53.90 6.99
CA ASP A 414 -37.06 52.62 6.86
C ASP A 414 -37.93 51.57 6.14
N ARG A 415 -37.76 51.45 4.82
CA ARG A 415 -38.54 50.53 3.98
C ARG A 415 -37.66 49.65 3.09
N ALA A 416 -37.64 48.36 3.43
CA ALA A 416 -36.90 47.34 2.69
C ALA A 416 -37.26 47.30 1.19
N ALA A 417 -36.25 47.46 0.33
CA ALA A 417 -36.43 47.48 -1.12
C ALA A 417 -36.97 46.13 -1.67
N PRO A 418 -37.89 46.15 -2.65
CA PRO A 418 -38.51 44.94 -3.17
C PRO A 418 -37.51 44.04 -3.91
N LEU A 419 -37.45 42.76 -3.51
CA LEU A 419 -36.54 41.75 -4.05
C LEU A 419 -36.54 41.72 -5.59
N SER A 420 -35.34 41.74 -6.18
CA SER A 420 -35.13 41.73 -7.62
C SER A 420 -35.80 40.52 -8.29
N LYS A 421 -36.26 40.69 -9.54
CA LYS A 421 -36.88 39.62 -10.36
C LYS A 421 -36.03 38.33 -10.40
N ASN A 422 -34.71 38.43 -10.31
CA ASN A 422 -33.81 37.27 -10.22
C ASN A 422 -33.80 36.59 -8.84
N GLN A 423 -33.94 37.33 -7.74
CA GLN A 423 -34.12 36.74 -6.40
C GLN A 423 -35.48 36.04 -6.28
N GLN A 424 -36.56 36.66 -6.77
CA GLN A 424 -37.89 36.06 -6.83
C GLN A 424 -37.89 34.75 -7.65
N LYS A 425 -37.25 34.76 -8.83
CA LYS A 425 -37.09 33.55 -9.68
C LYS A 425 -36.25 32.45 -9.02
N LYS A 426 -35.31 32.82 -8.14
CA LYS A 426 -34.48 31.89 -7.34
C LYS A 426 -35.28 31.28 -6.17
N LEU A 427 -36.14 32.06 -5.51
CA LEU A 427 -37.07 31.60 -4.47
C LEU A 427 -38.12 30.65 -5.04
N LEU A 428 -38.80 31.02 -6.13
CA LEU A 428 -39.75 30.16 -6.85
C LEU A 428 -39.12 28.84 -7.31
N LYS A 429 -37.85 28.85 -7.71
CA LYS A 429 -37.10 27.64 -8.08
C LYS A 429 -36.71 26.78 -6.87
N LYS A 430 -36.53 27.38 -5.68
CA LYS A 430 -36.34 26.67 -4.41
C LYS A 430 -37.65 26.01 -3.95
N GLN A 431 -38.76 26.76 -3.92
CA GLN A 431 -40.10 26.27 -3.59
C GLN A 431 -40.49 25.09 -4.48
N LYS A 432 -40.45 25.23 -5.80
CA LYS A 432 -40.73 24.12 -6.74
C LYS A 432 -39.82 22.90 -6.58
N TRP A 433 -38.60 23.07 -6.09
CA TRP A 433 -37.69 21.96 -5.78
C TRP A 433 -38.05 21.26 -4.46
N GLU A 434 -38.52 22.01 -3.48
CA GLU A 434 -38.97 21.51 -2.16
C GLU A 434 -40.34 20.84 -2.25
N GLU A 435 -41.29 21.40 -3.01
CA GLU A 435 -42.53 20.75 -3.46
C GLU A 435 -42.22 19.43 -4.19
N SER A 436 -41.30 19.47 -5.17
CA SER A 436 -40.85 18.27 -5.90
C SER A 436 -39.99 17.31 -5.04
N ARG A 437 -39.75 17.56 -3.75
CA ARG A 437 -38.94 16.67 -2.89
C ARG A 437 -39.64 15.33 -2.65
N GLU A 438 -40.96 15.33 -2.56
CA GLU A 438 -41.76 14.18 -2.14
C GLU A 438 -42.01 13.24 -3.33
N SER A 439 -42.43 13.78 -4.48
CA SER A 439 -42.55 13.03 -5.74
C SER A 439 -41.23 12.35 -6.14
N ARG A 440 -40.09 13.03 -5.95
CA ARG A 440 -38.75 12.43 -6.17
C ARG A 440 -38.36 11.38 -5.13
N ARG A 441 -38.94 11.40 -3.92
CA ARG A 441 -38.80 10.33 -2.92
C ARG A 441 -39.67 9.12 -3.28
N ALA A 442 -40.92 9.34 -3.73
CA ALA A 442 -41.82 8.30 -4.22
C ALA A 442 -41.23 7.55 -5.43
N LEU A 443 -40.86 8.26 -6.50
CA LEU A 443 -40.28 7.69 -7.71
C LEU A 443 -38.99 6.89 -7.45
N ARG A 444 -38.22 7.26 -6.42
CA ARG A 444 -37.04 6.49 -5.96
C ARG A 444 -37.43 5.22 -5.19
N ARG A 445 -38.48 5.26 -4.36
CA ARG A 445 -39.02 4.07 -3.69
C ARG A 445 -39.56 3.07 -4.72
N GLU A 446 -40.32 3.53 -5.71
CA GLU A 446 -40.85 2.69 -6.80
C GLU A 446 -39.72 2.05 -7.62
N LYS A 447 -38.72 2.81 -8.08
CA LYS A 447 -37.58 2.24 -8.82
C LYS A 447 -36.78 1.22 -8.00
N MET A 448 -36.66 1.41 -6.69
CA MET A 448 -36.02 0.43 -5.80
C MET A 448 -36.90 -0.81 -5.54
N ALA A 449 -38.23 -0.66 -5.50
CA ALA A 449 -39.17 -1.78 -5.41
C ALA A 449 -39.16 -2.61 -6.71
N ALA A 450 -39.26 -1.96 -7.87
CA ALA A 450 -39.17 -2.62 -9.18
C ALA A 450 -37.84 -3.37 -9.36
N LYS A 451 -36.71 -2.78 -8.95
CA LYS A 451 -35.41 -3.48 -8.96
C LYS A 451 -35.41 -4.72 -8.04
N ARG A 452 -36.04 -4.65 -6.87
CA ARG A 452 -36.17 -5.79 -5.95
C ARG A 452 -37.10 -6.89 -6.47
N ILE A 453 -38.16 -6.54 -7.20
CA ILE A 453 -39.08 -7.49 -7.85
C ILE A 453 -38.33 -8.23 -8.97
N ARG A 454 -37.67 -7.50 -9.88
CA ARG A 454 -36.83 -8.09 -10.93
C ARG A 454 -35.72 -8.99 -10.36
N GLN A 455 -35.03 -8.55 -9.30
CA GLN A 455 -34.04 -9.38 -8.59
C GLN A 455 -34.63 -10.53 -7.77
N ARG A 456 -35.95 -10.65 -7.64
CA ARG A 456 -36.63 -11.87 -7.19
C ARG A 456 -36.93 -12.78 -8.38
N GLU A 457 -37.55 -12.25 -9.43
CA GLU A 457 -37.88 -12.98 -10.66
C GLU A 457 -36.64 -13.65 -11.29
N GLU A 458 -35.52 -12.94 -11.41
CA GLU A 458 -34.25 -13.48 -11.90
C GLU A 458 -33.71 -14.62 -11.02
N ARG A 459 -33.96 -14.60 -9.70
CA ARG A 459 -33.53 -15.66 -8.76
C ARG A 459 -34.48 -16.86 -8.78
N ASP A 460 -35.77 -16.61 -8.91
CA ASP A 460 -36.79 -17.65 -8.90
C ASP A 460 -36.79 -18.41 -10.25
N ALA A 461 -36.50 -17.73 -11.36
CA ALA A 461 -36.19 -18.34 -12.65
C ALA A 461 -34.90 -19.18 -12.62
N ALA A 462 -33.83 -18.69 -11.96
CA ALA A 462 -32.60 -19.45 -11.77
C ALA A 462 -32.82 -20.73 -10.93
N ASN A 463 -33.73 -20.71 -9.95
CA ASN A 463 -34.16 -21.90 -9.22
C ASN A 463 -35.01 -22.86 -10.08
N ALA A 464 -35.89 -22.34 -10.94
CA ALA A 464 -36.75 -23.16 -11.80
C ALA A 464 -35.93 -23.98 -12.82
N ASN A 465 -34.91 -23.37 -13.43
CA ASN A 465 -33.97 -24.07 -14.34
C ASN A 465 -33.15 -25.18 -13.66
N LEU A 466 -33.19 -25.31 -12.33
CA LEU A 466 -32.46 -26.34 -11.58
C LEU A 466 -33.25 -27.64 -11.36
N GLN A 467 -34.52 -27.73 -11.81
CA GLN A 467 -35.40 -28.88 -11.51
C GLN A 467 -35.64 -29.85 -12.68
N THR A 468 -35.16 -29.56 -13.89
CA THR A 468 -35.54 -30.27 -15.12
C THR A 468 -34.59 -31.37 -15.60
N SER A 469 -33.59 -31.80 -14.82
CA SER A 469 -32.63 -32.85 -15.23
C SER A 469 -32.41 -33.98 -14.21
N LYS A 470 -32.66 -35.22 -14.66
CA LYS A 470 -32.37 -36.52 -14.00
C LYS A 470 -32.76 -37.67 -14.97
N PRO A 471 -32.25 -38.91 -14.81
CA PRO A 471 -31.08 -39.40 -14.09
C PRO A 471 -30.03 -40.03 -15.05
N THR A 472 -28.83 -40.43 -14.60
CA THR A 472 -28.45 -41.82 -14.22
C THR A 472 -26.93 -41.87 -13.91
N GLY A 473 -26.39 -42.96 -13.34
CA GLY A 473 -24.92 -43.20 -13.30
C GLY A 473 -24.34 -43.65 -11.95
N GLY A 474 -24.23 -42.75 -10.96
CA GLY A 474 -23.50 -42.99 -9.69
C GLY A 474 -21.97 -42.82 -9.81
N PRO A 475 -21.18 -43.10 -8.75
CA PRO A 475 -21.56 -43.35 -7.36
C PRO A 475 -21.76 -42.05 -6.54
N LYS A 476 -22.18 -42.17 -5.27
CA LYS A 476 -22.65 -41.03 -4.47
C LYS A 476 -21.52 -40.28 -3.74
N SER A 477 -20.95 -39.24 -4.34
CA SER A 477 -20.30 -38.17 -3.57
C SER A 477 -21.40 -37.35 -2.86
N GLY A 478 -21.70 -37.75 -1.62
CA GLY A 478 -22.73 -37.10 -0.81
C GLY A 478 -22.25 -35.75 -0.28
N ASN A 479 -22.39 -34.70 -1.09
CA ASN A 479 -21.97 -33.34 -0.74
C ASN A 479 -22.86 -32.75 0.38
N LYS A 480 -22.61 -33.22 1.62
CA LYS A 480 -23.24 -32.71 2.84
C LYS A 480 -22.89 -31.23 2.96
N ARG A 481 -23.84 -30.36 2.60
CA ARG A 481 -23.93 -29.01 3.16
C ARG A 481 -23.82 -29.13 4.68
N LYS A 482 -22.61 -28.91 5.22
CA LYS A 482 -22.39 -28.79 6.66
C LYS A 482 -23.14 -27.54 7.07
N ASN A 483 -24.35 -27.72 7.60
CA ASN A 483 -25.05 -26.68 8.32
C ASN A 483 -24.12 -26.23 9.44
N ASN A 484 -23.52 -25.05 9.27
CA ASN A 484 -22.72 -24.39 10.31
C ASN A 484 -23.67 -23.88 11.40
N ARG A 485 -24.31 -24.83 12.10
CA ARG A 485 -24.95 -24.64 13.39
C ARG A 485 -23.82 -24.42 14.40
N LYS A 486 -23.23 -23.22 14.30
CA LYS A 486 -22.02 -22.77 14.98
C LYS A 486 -22.15 -23.14 16.45
N LEU A 487 -21.24 -24.00 16.92
CA LEU A 487 -21.22 -24.45 18.31
C LEU A 487 -21.22 -23.21 19.21
N GLU A 488 -22.18 -23.10 20.13
CA GLU A 488 -22.24 -21.97 21.07
C GLU A 488 -21.07 -22.07 22.05
N ARG A 489 -19.90 -21.56 21.62
CA ARG A 489 -18.73 -21.39 22.47
C ARG A 489 -19.14 -20.48 23.61
N LYS A 490 -19.19 -21.01 24.83
CA LYS A 490 -19.50 -20.25 26.06
C LYS A 490 -18.49 -19.11 26.18
N SER A 491 -18.92 -17.88 25.88
CA SER A 491 -18.10 -16.67 26.05
C SER A 491 -17.86 -16.42 27.53
N LYS A 492 -16.58 -16.23 27.92
CA LYS A 492 -16.21 -15.84 29.29
C LYS A 492 -16.36 -14.32 29.40
N ARG A 493 -17.13 -13.82 30.37
CA ARG A 493 -17.18 -12.36 30.65
C ARG A 493 -15.87 -11.95 31.32
N LEU A 494 -15.31 -10.80 30.93
CA LEU A 494 -14.20 -10.14 31.62
C LEU A 494 -14.75 -9.16 32.67
N PRO A 495 -14.03 -8.89 33.77
CA PRO A 495 -14.38 -7.88 34.77
C PRO A 495 -13.99 -6.45 34.34
N ILE A 496 -14.11 -6.17 33.04
CA ILE A 496 -13.80 -4.87 32.43
C ILE A 496 -15.13 -4.26 31.96
N LYS A 497 -15.44 -3.06 32.43
CA LYS A 497 -16.52 -2.23 31.92
C LYS A 497 -15.99 -1.37 30.77
N CYS A 498 -16.64 -1.44 29.62
CA CYS A 498 -16.39 -0.59 28.47
C CYS A 498 -17.59 0.33 28.28
N ILE A 499 -17.37 1.65 28.38
CA ILE A 499 -18.40 2.68 28.29
C ILE A 499 -18.21 3.44 26.98
N VAL A 500 -19.23 3.38 26.12
CA VAL A 500 -19.32 4.18 24.90
C VAL A 500 -20.01 5.50 25.24
N ASP A 501 -19.22 6.57 25.20
CA ASP A 501 -19.69 7.95 25.35
C ASP A 501 -20.38 8.40 24.05
N CYS A 502 -21.64 8.85 24.16
CA CYS A 502 -22.42 9.43 23.05
C CYS A 502 -22.85 10.88 23.30
N SER A 503 -22.30 11.56 24.32
CA SER A 503 -22.65 12.96 24.68
C SER A 503 -22.56 13.92 23.49
N PHE A 504 -21.64 13.62 22.55
CA PHE A 504 -21.31 14.44 21.39
C PHE A 504 -22.37 14.53 20.27
N ASP A 505 -23.64 14.08 20.43
CA ASP A 505 -24.66 14.11 19.36
C ASP A 505 -24.70 15.48 18.68
N GLU A 506 -24.74 16.57 19.44
CA GLU A 506 -24.90 17.95 18.93
C GLU A 506 -23.76 18.41 17.99
N TYR A 507 -22.54 17.89 18.18
CA TYR A 507 -21.39 18.20 17.32
C TYR A 507 -21.38 17.41 16.00
N MET A 508 -22.25 16.40 15.84
CA MET A 508 -22.33 15.56 14.64
C MET A 508 -23.42 16.00 13.64
N MET A 509 -23.13 15.87 12.33
CA MET A 509 -24.18 15.90 11.31
C MET A 509 -25.00 14.61 11.33
N ASP A 510 -26.23 14.64 10.81
CA ASP A 510 -27.15 13.48 10.78
C ASP A 510 -26.54 12.21 10.14
N LYS A 511 -25.55 12.35 9.25
CA LYS A 511 -24.83 11.21 8.65
C LYS A 511 -23.83 10.56 9.60
N GLU A 512 -23.24 11.34 10.48
CA GLU A 512 -22.27 10.91 11.47
C GLU A 512 -23.02 10.28 12.64
N VAL A 513 -24.14 10.86 13.09
CA VAL A 513 -25.09 10.19 14.01
C VAL A 513 -25.64 8.87 13.42
N ALA A 514 -25.98 8.84 12.12
CA ALA A 514 -26.37 7.60 11.44
C ALA A 514 -25.24 6.55 11.38
N SER A 515 -23.98 6.99 11.40
CA SER A 515 -22.81 6.12 11.47
C SER A 515 -22.61 5.61 12.90
N LEU A 516 -22.70 6.48 13.91
CA LEU A 516 -22.62 6.14 15.33
C LEU A 516 -23.65 5.06 15.70
N GLY A 517 -24.91 5.21 15.28
CA GLY A 517 -25.95 4.18 15.51
C GLY A 517 -25.62 2.81 14.88
N ALA A 518 -24.94 2.81 13.73
CA ALA A 518 -24.45 1.58 13.10
C ALA A 518 -23.21 1.00 13.80
N GLN A 519 -22.32 1.85 14.32
CA GLN A 519 -21.14 1.45 15.10
C GLN A 519 -21.54 0.85 16.46
N VAL A 520 -22.47 1.48 17.21
CA VAL A 520 -23.08 0.91 18.43
C VAL A 520 -23.70 -0.46 18.16
N SER A 521 -24.44 -0.60 17.06
CA SER A 521 -25.00 -1.89 16.62
C SER A 521 -23.94 -2.95 16.30
N ARG A 522 -22.76 -2.53 15.83
CA ARG A 522 -21.61 -3.41 15.55
C ARG A 522 -20.91 -3.83 16.85
N CYS A 523 -20.63 -2.90 17.76
CA CYS A 523 -20.04 -3.18 19.08
C CYS A 523 -20.87 -4.20 19.86
N TYR A 524 -22.20 -4.04 19.91
CA TYR A 524 -23.11 -5.05 20.48
C TYR A 524 -22.99 -6.41 19.78
N SER A 525 -23.00 -6.42 18.44
CA SER A 525 -22.96 -7.65 17.65
C SER A 525 -21.68 -8.46 17.87
N ASP A 526 -20.54 -7.78 17.97
CA ASP A 526 -19.22 -8.38 18.13
C ASP A 526 -18.98 -8.83 19.58
N ASN A 527 -19.31 -8.00 20.59
CA ASN A 527 -19.21 -8.40 22.01
C ASN A 527 -20.04 -9.65 22.30
N ARG A 528 -21.20 -9.81 21.64
CA ARG A 528 -22.06 -11.00 21.76
C ARG A 528 -21.43 -12.29 21.20
N ILE A 529 -20.54 -12.21 20.21
CA ILE A 529 -19.88 -13.39 19.58
C ILE A 529 -18.43 -13.58 20.02
N ALA A 530 -17.87 -12.65 20.80
CA ALA A 530 -16.48 -12.68 21.25
C ALA A 530 -16.18 -13.85 22.20
N LYS A 531 -14.96 -14.41 22.08
CA LYS A 531 -14.42 -15.45 22.98
C LYS A 531 -14.41 -14.97 24.45
N PHE A 532 -14.06 -13.71 24.63
CA PHE A 532 -14.10 -12.96 25.88
C PHE A 532 -15.03 -11.77 25.68
N SER A 533 -16.06 -11.61 26.50
CA SER A 533 -17.03 -10.51 26.40
C SER A 533 -16.83 -9.48 27.51
N MET A 534 -16.85 -8.20 27.17
CA MET A 534 -16.77 -7.08 28.12
C MET A 534 -18.15 -6.74 28.67
N ASP A 535 -18.19 -6.03 29.80
CA ASP A 535 -19.41 -5.36 30.24
C ASP A 535 -19.62 -4.06 29.46
N LEU A 536 -20.42 -4.11 28.40
CA LEU A 536 -20.61 -2.98 27.48
C LEU A 536 -21.74 -2.05 27.95
N TRP A 537 -21.42 -0.78 28.08
CA TRP A 537 -22.33 0.32 28.39
C TRP A 537 -22.34 1.32 27.22
N VAL A 538 -23.48 1.96 26.99
CA VAL A 538 -23.65 3.07 26.04
C VAL A 538 -24.48 4.14 26.74
N THR A 539 -23.85 5.26 27.03
CA THR A 539 -24.49 6.40 27.73
C THR A 539 -25.01 7.43 26.74
N CYS A 540 -25.76 8.42 27.22
CA CYS A 540 -26.20 9.58 26.43
C CYS A 540 -27.00 9.21 25.16
N VAL A 541 -27.79 8.13 25.18
CA VAL A 541 -28.52 7.67 23.99
C VAL A 541 -29.83 8.45 23.81
N ASP A 542 -29.70 9.73 23.49
CA ASP A 542 -30.78 10.71 23.38
C ASP A 542 -31.12 11.11 21.92
N LYS A 543 -31.82 12.25 21.79
CA LYS A 543 -32.03 13.04 20.56
C LYS A 543 -32.05 12.23 19.24
N ARG A 544 -31.00 12.36 18.42
CA ARG A 544 -30.96 11.82 17.06
C ARG A 544 -30.43 10.39 17.03
N LEU A 545 -29.47 10.04 17.89
CA LEU A 545 -28.95 8.67 18.01
C LEU A 545 -30.06 7.65 18.33
N ARG A 546 -30.92 7.94 19.32
CA ARG A 546 -32.07 7.09 19.69
C ARG A 546 -33.03 6.87 18.52
N SER A 547 -33.29 7.95 17.76
CA SER A 547 -34.14 7.95 16.58
C SER A 547 -33.54 7.07 15.46
N HIS A 548 -32.21 7.08 15.31
CA HIS A 548 -31.50 6.21 14.37
C HIS A 548 -31.50 4.73 14.78
N LEU A 549 -31.28 4.41 16.06
CA LEU A 549 -31.36 3.03 16.56
C LEU A 549 -32.76 2.43 16.37
N TYR A 550 -33.81 3.22 16.63
CA TYR A 550 -35.20 2.82 16.35
C TYR A 550 -35.46 2.63 14.84
N LEU A 551 -34.93 3.51 13.97
CA LEU A 551 -35.07 3.36 12.52
C LEU A 551 -34.36 2.09 11.99
N MET A 552 -33.24 1.69 12.59
CA MET A 552 -32.48 0.51 12.17
C MET A 552 -33.05 -0.81 12.68
N HIS A 553 -33.58 -0.85 13.91
CA HIS A 553 -33.92 -2.11 14.59
C HIS A 553 -35.36 -2.19 15.14
N GLY A 554 -36.14 -1.10 15.11
CA GLY A 554 -37.34 -0.94 15.92
C GLY A 554 -37.01 -1.00 17.42
N ASP A 555 -37.96 -1.37 18.27
CA ASP A 555 -37.71 -1.56 19.71
C ASP A 555 -36.77 -2.72 20.06
N LYS A 556 -36.25 -3.47 19.08
CA LYS A 556 -35.38 -4.63 19.32
C LYS A 556 -34.02 -4.27 19.92
N TRP A 557 -33.59 -3.00 19.85
CA TRP A 557 -32.38 -2.56 20.54
C TRP A 557 -32.57 -2.47 22.06
N LYS A 558 -33.80 -2.19 22.54
CA LYS A 558 -34.16 -2.19 23.97
C LYS A 558 -34.15 -3.58 24.60
N SER A 559 -34.18 -4.65 23.80
CA SER A 559 -34.11 -6.05 24.23
C SER A 559 -32.79 -6.74 23.88
N TRP A 560 -31.74 -5.97 23.58
CA TRP A 560 -30.38 -6.48 23.49
C TRP A 560 -29.90 -7.03 24.84
N ARG A 561 -29.09 -8.09 24.82
CA ARG A 561 -28.68 -8.84 26.04
C ARG A 561 -27.18 -8.68 26.29
N LYS A 562 -26.79 -8.43 27.55
CA LYS A 562 -25.41 -8.11 27.98
C LYS A 562 -24.89 -6.78 27.40
N ILE A 563 -25.77 -5.78 27.35
CA ILE A 563 -25.42 -4.39 27.09
C ILE A 563 -26.28 -3.52 28.01
N HIS A 564 -25.70 -2.47 28.55
CA HIS A 564 -26.39 -1.44 29.30
C HIS A 564 -26.53 -0.22 28.39
N VAL A 565 -27.72 0.33 28.27
CA VAL A 565 -28.00 1.51 27.44
C VAL A 565 -28.77 2.51 28.28
N THR A 566 -28.25 3.73 28.43
CA THR A 566 -28.86 4.76 29.27
C THR A 566 -29.10 6.05 28.51
N ASP A 567 -30.22 6.68 28.86
CA ASP A 567 -30.57 8.04 28.43
C ASP A 567 -29.76 9.10 29.18
N ALA A 568 -29.33 8.78 30.40
CA ALA A 568 -28.51 9.63 31.26
C ALA A 568 -27.05 9.67 30.80
N ASP A 569 -26.39 10.74 31.23
CA ASP A 569 -24.95 10.92 31.10
C ASP A 569 -24.15 9.93 31.97
N TYR A 570 -22.85 9.82 31.74
CA TYR A 570 -21.93 9.15 32.66
C TYR A 570 -21.51 10.15 33.75
N GLU A 571 -22.41 10.38 34.71
CA GLU A 571 -22.13 11.24 35.88
C GLU A 571 -20.90 10.72 36.66
N LEU A 572 -19.72 11.22 36.30
CA LEU A 572 -18.50 11.13 37.09
C LEU A 572 -18.55 12.21 38.15
N THR A 573 -18.82 11.83 39.40
CA THR A 573 -18.60 12.77 40.51
C THR A 573 -17.11 13.03 40.66
N LYS A 574 -16.72 14.14 41.30
CA LYS A 574 -15.29 14.40 41.59
C LYS A 574 -14.66 13.28 42.44
N ASP A 575 -15.48 12.61 43.26
CA ASP A 575 -15.05 11.47 44.07
C ASP A 575 -14.76 10.22 43.22
N ASP A 576 -15.52 9.96 42.16
CA ASP A 576 -15.29 8.83 41.23
C ASP A 576 -13.95 8.96 40.50
N ILE A 577 -13.60 10.18 40.08
CA ILE A 577 -12.33 10.47 39.38
C ILE A 577 -11.13 10.21 40.29
N HIS A 578 -11.23 10.50 41.59
CA HIS A 578 -10.19 10.20 42.58
C HIS A 578 -10.22 8.75 43.10
N ALA A 579 -11.32 8.00 42.91
CA ALA A 579 -11.49 6.63 43.43
C ALA A 579 -10.69 5.52 42.71
N ARG A 580 -9.97 5.87 41.63
CA ARG A 580 -9.14 5.02 40.73
C ARG A 580 -9.91 4.06 39.80
N ASN A 581 -9.32 3.84 38.62
CA ASN A 581 -9.69 2.90 37.53
C ASN A 581 -10.66 3.38 36.43
N VAL A 582 -10.70 4.68 36.10
CA VAL A 582 -11.30 5.16 34.82
C VAL A 582 -10.19 5.57 33.86
N ILE A 583 -10.22 5.09 32.61
CA ILE A 583 -9.27 5.42 31.53
C ILE A 583 -10.08 5.91 30.33
N TYR A 584 -9.86 7.14 29.87
CA TYR A 584 -10.51 7.71 28.68
C TYR A 584 -9.59 7.51 27.46
N LEU A 585 -10.04 6.76 26.45
CA LEU A 585 -9.26 6.53 25.24
C LEU A 585 -9.34 7.72 24.28
N SER A 586 -8.28 8.52 24.20
CA SER A 586 -8.08 9.58 23.19
C SER A 586 -6.93 9.24 22.26
N SER A 587 -6.97 9.75 21.02
CA SER A 587 -5.80 9.76 20.11
C SER A 587 -4.76 10.81 20.51
N ASP A 588 -5.16 11.75 21.36
CA ASP A 588 -4.42 12.97 21.67
C ASP A 588 -3.87 12.89 23.11
N SER A 589 -3.66 11.66 23.60
CA SER A 589 -3.05 11.32 24.90
C SER A 589 -1.56 11.02 24.70
N ASP A 590 -0.70 11.63 25.51
CA ASP A 590 0.74 11.32 25.52
C ASP A 590 1.05 9.95 26.18
N GLU A 591 0.13 9.42 27.00
CA GLU A 591 0.26 8.09 27.61
C GLU A 591 -0.18 6.96 26.66
N MET A 592 0.68 5.95 26.50
CA MET A 592 0.44 4.75 25.68
C MET A 592 -0.03 3.56 26.53
N LEU A 593 -1.22 3.04 26.25
CA LEU A 593 -1.81 1.91 26.99
C LEU A 593 -1.27 0.56 26.50
N GLU A 594 -0.18 0.07 27.12
CA GLU A 594 0.45 -1.21 26.77
C GLU A 594 -0.39 -2.44 27.18
N THR A 595 -0.99 -2.42 28.37
CA THR A 595 -1.70 -3.58 28.95
C THR A 595 -3.02 -3.21 29.64
N LEU A 596 -4.09 -3.93 29.31
CA LEU A 596 -5.39 -3.85 29.99
C LEU A 596 -5.40 -4.75 31.25
N GLU A 597 -4.92 -4.23 32.37
CA GLU A 597 -4.90 -4.97 33.65
C GLU A 597 -6.27 -5.04 34.37
N GLU A 598 -6.46 -6.09 35.16
CA GLU A 598 -7.56 -6.20 36.12
C GLU A 598 -7.15 -5.53 37.44
N GLY A 599 -7.62 -4.30 37.66
CA GLY A 599 -7.27 -3.51 38.84
C GLY A 599 -7.58 -4.24 40.16
N LYS A 600 -6.60 -4.24 41.09
CA LYS A 600 -6.61 -5.01 42.34
C LYS A 600 -7.91 -4.82 43.16
N GLY A 601 -8.88 -5.72 42.97
CA GLY A 601 -10.17 -5.72 43.66
C GLY A 601 -11.22 -4.71 43.14
N LYS A 602 -10.98 -4.01 42.03
CA LYS A 602 -11.94 -3.08 41.41
C LYS A 602 -11.96 -3.24 39.89
N SER A 603 -13.16 -3.33 39.32
CA SER A 603 -13.40 -3.31 37.86
C SER A 603 -12.59 -2.21 37.17
N ALA A 604 -12.04 -2.51 35.98
CA ALA A 604 -11.47 -1.46 35.12
C ALA A 604 -12.60 -0.81 34.30
N HIS A 605 -12.64 0.52 34.26
CA HIS A 605 -13.61 1.31 33.49
C HIS A 605 -12.91 1.98 32.31
N LEU A 606 -13.10 1.43 31.12
CA LEU A 606 -12.58 1.96 29.87
C LEU A 606 -13.66 2.84 29.22
N LEU A 607 -13.42 4.15 29.12
CA LEU A 607 -14.24 5.04 28.28
C LEU A 607 -13.68 5.09 26.87
N ALA A 608 -14.57 5.06 25.87
CA ALA A 608 -14.22 5.18 24.47
C ALA A 608 -15.21 6.11 23.74
N PRO A 609 -14.76 7.25 23.19
CA PRO A 609 -15.58 8.07 22.30
C PRO A 609 -15.71 7.37 20.94
N ILE A 610 -16.94 7.12 20.47
CA ILE A 610 -17.14 6.61 19.11
C ILE A 610 -17.25 7.78 18.12
N CYS A 611 -16.09 8.17 17.60
CA CYS A 611 -15.87 9.24 16.60
C CYS A 611 -16.13 10.68 17.12
N LEU A 612 -15.35 11.70 16.74
CA LEU A 612 -14.65 11.90 15.46
C LEU A 612 -13.32 12.66 15.58
N LEU A 613 -12.28 12.19 14.87
CA LEU A 613 -11.15 13.03 14.45
C LEU A 613 -11.65 14.13 13.49
N LYS A 614 -12.00 15.34 13.97
CA LYS A 614 -12.30 16.47 13.06
C LYS A 614 -12.30 17.94 13.55
N LYS A 615 -11.50 18.32 14.55
CA LYS A 615 -11.08 19.73 14.67
C LYS A 615 -9.58 19.85 14.88
N LYS A 616 -8.92 20.60 13.99
CA LYS A 616 -7.70 21.32 14.31
C LYS A 616 -7.87 22.71 13.72
N ARG A 617 -7.70 23.75 14.55
CA ARG A 617 -7.91 25.18 14.25
C ARG A 617 -9.38 25.61 14.10
N GLU A 618 -10.08 25.73 15.22
CA GLU A 618 -11.21 26.68 15.46
C GLU A 618 -11.61 26.63 16.96
N GLU A 619 -10.64 26.51 17.87
CA GLU A 619 -10.81 26.32 19.33
C GLU A 619 -9.54 26.88 20.03
N GLU A 620 -9.27 28.16 19.75
CA GLU A 620 -8.07 28.91 20.20
C GLU A 620 -8.44 30.40 20.43
N GLU A 621 -9.73 30.69 20.67
CA GLU A 621 -10.32 32.04 20.74
C GLU A 621 -11.60 32.09 21.60
N ALA A 622 -11.80 31.09 22.49
CA ALA A 622 -12.98 30.99 23.35
C ALA A 622 -12.77 30.03 24.54
N ASP A 623 -11.91 30.40 25.50
CA ASP A 623 -11.99 30.00 26.92
C ASP A 623 -10.98 30.83 27.78
N ASP A 624 -11.01 32.16 27.62
CA ASP A 624 -10.42 33.10 28.59
C ASP A 624 -11.37 33.21 29.81
N ASP A 625 -11.35 32.24 30.73
CA ASP A 625 -11.76 32.40 32.15
C ASP A 625 -11.59 31.10 32.99
N LEU A 626 -10.36 30.59 33.13
CA LEU A 626 -10.03 29.59 34.17
C LEU A 626 -8.53 29.63 34.54
N ASP A 627 -8.17 30.59 35.40
CA ASP A 627 -6.78 30.78 35.85
C ASP A 627 -6.29 29.59 36.70
N LEU A 628 -5.15 29.02 36.29
CA LEU A 628 -4.47 27.91 36.94
C LEU A 628 -3.04 28.25 37.40
N ASN A 629 -2.63 29.53 37.34
CA ASN A 629 -1.31 30.01 37.76
C ASN A 629 -1.24 30.36 39.27
N GLN A 630 -1.88 29.55 40.12
CA GLN A 630 -1.75 29.65 41.58
C GLN A 630 -1.58 28.27 42.23
N LEU A 631 -0.33 27.76 42.24
CA LEU A 631 0.30 27.01 43.35
C LEU A 631 1.67 26.42 42.91
N VAL A 632 2.62 27.30 42.56
CA VAL A 632 4.06 26.98 42.54
C VAL A 632 4.80 28.16 43.15
N ASP A 633 5.10 28.07 44.45
CA ASP A 633 6.32 28.55 45.13
C ASP A 633 6.11 28.48 46.66
N LEU A 634 7.21 28.32 47.39
CA LEU A 634 7.34 28.28 48.87
C LEU A 634 6.73 27.03 49.56
N ASP A 635 7.39 26.36 50.51
CA ASP A 635 8.73 26.55 51.10
C ASP A 635 9.48 25.22 51.28
N ASP A 636 10.80 25.32 51.39
CA ASP A 636 11.75 24.24 51.66
C ASP A 636 12.13 24.23 53.16
N ASP A 637 11.75 23.18 53.91
CA ASP A 637 12.28 22.96 55.27
C ASP A 637 12.05 21.51 55.78
N SER A 638 13.09 20.66 55.80
CA SER A 638 13.54 19.99 57.05
C SER A 638 14.68 18.94 56.88
N LYS A 639 15.89 19.39 57.24
CA LYS A 639 16.89 18.70 58.10
C LYS A 639 17.51 17.35 57.69
N THR A 640 18.71 17.48 57.12
CA THR A 640 19.99 16.93 57.62
C THR A 640 20.04 16.13 58.93
N GLU A 641 20.51 14.88 58.82
CA GLU A 641 21.54 14.18 59.62
C GLU A 641 22.20 13.24 58.58
N ASP A 642 23.43 13.39 58.05
CA ASP A 642 24.76 13.76 58.55
C ASP A 642 25.34 12.78 59.59
N ASP A 643 26.14 11.81 59.10
CA ASP A 643 27.17 11.12 59.90
C ASP A 643 28.13 10.30 58.98
N GLY A 644 29.43 10.63 59.04
CA GLY A 644 30.57 9.72 58.80
C GLY A 644 30.83 9.11 57.41
N GLU A 645 31.79 9.69 56.67
CA GLU A 645 32.76 8.86 55.94
C GLU A 645 33.73 8.24 56.96
N ASP A 646 34.06 6.95 56.81
CA ASP A 646 35.29 6.40 57.36
C ASP A 646 35.87 5.38 56.37
N ILE A 647 37.20 5.37 56.25
CA ILE A 647 37.94 4.62 55.22
C ILE A 647 38.69 3.47 55.92
N ASP A 648 38.54 2.24 55.43
CA ASP A 648 39.49 1.18 55.77
C ASP A 648 39.75 0.20 54.63
N GLU A 649 40.92 -0.45 54.68
CA GLU A 649 41.54 -1.20 53.58
C GLU A 649 41.55 -2.72 53.86
N VAL A 650 42.00 -3.55 52.89
CA VAL A 650 42.20 -5.01 53.00
C VAL A 650 40.88 -5.83 53.05
N GLY A 651 40.74 -7.06 52.52
CA GLY A 651 41.62 -7.95 51.74
C GLY A 651 41.40 -9.44 52.14
N SER A 652 41.72 -10.40 51.26
CA SER A 652 41.36 -11.85 51.36
C SER A 652 39.85 -12.11 51.09
N ILE A 653 39.39 -13.07 50.26
CA ILE A 653 39.72 -14.50 50.07
C ILE A 653 39.38 -15.33 51.32
N ASP A 654 38.21 -15.98 51.35
CA ASP A 654 38.06 -17.41 51.01
C ASP A 654 36.57 -17.90 50.98
N ASN A 655 36.32 -19.00 50.26
CA ASN A 655 35.05 -19.76 50.09
C ASN A 655 33.79 -19.03 49.58
#